data_AF-A0A381WKK1-F1
#
_entry.id   AF-A0A381WKK1-F1
#
_cell.length_a   1.000
_cell.length_b   1.000
_cell.length_c   1.000
_cell.angle_alpha   90.00
_cell.angle_beta   90.00
_cell.angle_gamma   90.00
#
_symmetry.space_group_name_H-M   'P 1'
#
loop_
_entity.id
_entity.type
_entity.pdbx_description
1 polymer ?
#
loop_
_entity_poly.entity_id
_entity_poly.type
_entity_poly.pdbx_seq_one_letter_code
_entity_poly.pdbx_strand_id
1 'polypeptide(L)'
;MLNKLMPVLFIVSLQSAFATEGYNAGGDFDLDFSLNGNGNTLFAPFASLGTGQVMAGMDFDGDSLFEILFSVYESNDSSGSFSGKVGCYLYEANSSGGYNYVWHFSTSSADSLPGIFYGDMDADSLYEIYFGVSPLVVQGSVTNSWGTHIFEQNAAKTFISTPTLVYQYGRTSADNFNPAGYELADLDGDGKVELCTVDPGSGELSIDALATTGLDGSSSFTNEYLDTLDGSAVYNLDVLDFDVDGKHELWVERNLNMIVLEACQADSYRVAVALDLDDTNGAYKRNGLGFADADGDGDLDAWFPMSNGKLYYMNNSVNDIDSLTLGANEVTNSGFENGTSGWAFDSEASINFDVVATETFAGDSSLKVSGLSPQEPINPEEPEAFGAVANIVNTTVFAPGSQFVISAEFFTSSSDSLNQLGSYGALFAMYGGGNLDSMDFVSFKNATTDTWHHLEVLCTVPANASIVNVGVMYVQPSDTSLGSFYVDDVHLKAVSEGGVDLLAEKHFTEVLTFGAASSGSDIGDIDGDNKMDIIAGTGAGEKIVRMEFMGGDPTAAGNYSVNPILESIGAPADWYFPLDISDNDLDGDGELEVVITNRNASEATQAMILVLDYDPPFTFDRTGQKNSEHLAPNWSIAATATGHNSRTAIGGMDMDNDGAQEVIAVDYDGNKVVVYEYDAANKVFDLVWSSPAVATNNYGYQPQIVGVGDLDSDGRQEIIFPSSQSDAEGYHIYEWDGVTSSDSYGTTFSAVCQVEVDTCCAGDGAGTESYGSVFRGDHHRMTIFDIDNDGRQELITFPSKGDPRGTLIVSLNDGQNIVHNSASSSE
;
A
#
# COMPACT_ATOMS: atom_id res chain seq x y z
N MET A 1 35.52 48.08 -32.52
CA MET A 1 36.29 46.88 -32.89
C MET A 1 36.46 46.08 -31.60
N LEU A 2 35.46 45.32 -31.16
CA LEU A 2 34.99 44.01 -31.65
C LEU A 2 36.09 42.94 -31.71
N ASN A 3 36.04 42.02 -30.72
CA ASN A 3 36.00 40.54 -30.82
C ASN A 3 36.72 39.95 -29.58
N LYS A 4 36.04 39.71 -28.45
CA LYS A 4 35.08 38.62 -28.15
C LYS A 4 35.57 37.24 -28.61
N LEU A 5 36.15 36.48 -27.69
CA LEU A 5 36.01 35.03 -27.59
C LEU A 5 35.69 34.72 -26.12
N MET A 6 34.55 34.08 -25.92
CA MET A 6 33.89 33.78 -24.65
C MET A 6 33.96 32.26 -24.49
N PRO A 7 34.46 31.70 -23.37
CA PRO A 7 34.24 30.30 -23.06
C PRO A 7 32.80 30.17 -22.54
N VAL A 8 32.00 29.38 -23.24
CA VAL A 8 30.66 28.96 -22.82
C VAL A 8 30.84 27.88 -21.77
N LEU A 9 30.56 28.21 -20.52
CA LEU A 9 30.29 27.26 -19.45
C LEU A 9 28.76 27.18 -19.35
N PHE A 10 28.20 26.13 -19.92
CA PHE A 10 26.76 25.84 -19.88
C PHE A 10 26.55 24.83 -18.77
N ILE A 11 26.12 25.29 -17.59
CA ILE A 11 25.55 24.44 -16.55
C ILE A 11 24.33 25.18 -16.02
N VAL A 12 23.25 24.40 -15.90
CA VAL A 12 22.12 24.51 -14.96
C VAL A 12 20.75 24.55 -15.66
N SER A 13 20.07 23.42 -15.47
CA SER A 13 18.63 23.20 -15.33
C SER A 13 17.69 23.79 -16.39
N LEU A 14 17.24 22.93 -17.30
CA LEU A 14 15.82 22.91 -17.63
C LEU A 14 15.18 21.78 -16.81
N GLN A 15 14.72 22.11 -15.60
CA GLN A 15 13.44 21.54 -15.15
C GLN A 15 12.38 22.21 -16.02
N SER A 16 11.93 21.51 -17.05
CA SER A 16 10.64 21.81 -17.67
C SER A 16 9.63 20.90 -17.01
N ALA A 17 9.06 21.36 -15.90
CA ALA A 17 7.70 20.99 -15.53
C ALA A 17 6.80 21.48 -16.68
N PHE A 18 6.56 20.61 -17.66
CA PHE A 18 5.35 20.68 -18.43
C PHE A 18 4.29 19.99 -17.58
N ALA A 19 3.67 20.72 -16.65
CA ALA A 19 2.28 20.41 -16.33
C ALA A 19 1.53 20.61 -17.65
N THR A 20 1.38 19.52 -18.40
CA THR A 20 0.68 19.42 -19.68
C THR A 20 -0.72 19.96 -19.47
N GLU A 21 -1.12 20.98 -20.24
CA GLU A 21 -2.46 21.63 -20.20
C GLU A 21 -3.66 20.67 -20.48
N GLY A 22 -3.49 19.34 -20.39
CA GLY A 22 -4.47 18.31 -20.78
C GLY A 22 -4.90 17.32 -19.69
N TYR A 23 -4.18 17.20 -18.57
CA TYR A 23 -4.54 16.27 -17.47
C TYR A 23 -4.78 17.04 -16.18
N ASN A 24 -5.87 16.72 -15.47
CA ASN A 24 -6.20 17.28 -14.16
C ASN A 24 -6.27 16.13 -13.15
N ALA A 25 -5.27 16.04 -12.28
CA ALA A 25 -5.30 15.15 -11.13
C ALA A 25 -6.33 15.65 -10.09
N GLY A 26 -6.80 14.72 -9.25
CA GLY A 26 -7.74 14.96 -8.17
C GLY A 26 -7.17 15.88 -7.09
N GLY A 27 -7.97 16.24 -6.09
CA GLY A 27 -7.48 17.11 -5.01
C GLY A 27 -6.50 16.43 -4.05
N ASP A 28 -6.49 15.11 -4.03
CA ASP A 28 -5.68 14.26 -3.16
C ASP A 28 -4.56 13.55 -3.95
N PHE A 29 -4.35 13.92 -5.22
CA PHE A 29 -3.34 13.33 -6.09
C PHE A 29 -2.62 14.39 -6.89
N ASP A 30 -1.32 14.20 -7.08
CA ASP A 30 -0.50 14.98 -8.01
C ASP A 30 0.03 14.10 -9.16
N LEU A 31 0.35 14.73 -10.29
CA LEU A 31 0.98 14.03 -11.42
C LEU A 31 2.50 14.09 -11.25
N ASP A 32 3.08 13.05 -10.66
CA ASP A 32 4.53 12.98 -10.40
C ASP A 32 5.33 12.63 -11.67
N PHE A 33 4.84 11.69 -12.47
CA PHE A 33 5.51 11.31 -13.72
C PHE A 33 4.57 11.17 -14.92
N SER A 34 5.08 11.57 -16.09
CA SER A 34 4.45 11.26 -17.38
C SER A 34 5.48 10.88 -18.43
N LEU A 35 5.22 9.79 -19.15
CA LEU A 35 6.03 9.34 -20.28
C LEU A 35 5.25 9.53 -21.57
N ASN A 36 5.82 10.34 -22.46
CA ASN A 36 5.34 10.46 -23.83
C ASN A 36 6.31 9.74 -24.80
N GLY A 37 5.88 8.60 -25.34
CA GLY A 37 6.70 7.82 -26.26
C GLY A 37 6.80 8.43 -27.67
N ASN A 38 5.92 9.36 -28.04
CA ASN A 38 5.92 9.95 -29.37
C ASN A 38 7.15 10.85 -29.58
N GLY A 39 8.03 10.44 -30.52
CA GLY A 39 9.27 11.14 -30.82
C GLY A 39 10.45 10.77 -29.89
N ASN A 40 10.23 9.92 -28.89
CA ASN A 40 11.29 9.33 -28.09
C ASN A 40 11.97 8.20 -28.89
N THR A 41 13.30 8.25 -28.99
CA THR A 41 14.09 7.29 -29.77
C THR A 41 14.02 5.86 -29.25
N LEU A 42 13.70 5.65 -27.97
CA LEU A 42 13.48 4.32 -27.38
C LEU A 42 12.30 3.58 -28.03
N PHE A 43 11.31 4.32 -28.53
CA PHE A 43 10.09 3.79 -29.14
C PHE A 43 10.07 3.94 -30.67
N ALA A 44 11.14 4.47 -31.27
CA ALA A 44 11.31 4.57 -32.72
C ALA A 44 11.18 3.24 -33.51
N PRO A 45 11.36 2.05 -32.91
CA PRO A 45 11.06 0.80 -33.60
C PRO A 45 9.61 0.63 -34.04
N PHE A 46 8.64 1.30 -33.41
CA PHE A 46 7.20 1.16 -33.66
C PHE A 46 6.71 2.30 -34.58
N ALA A 47 5.96 1.98 -35.64
CA ALA A 47 5.46 3.02 -36.56
C ALA A 47 4.29 3.81 -35.97
N SER A 48 3.48 3.16 -35.14
CA SER A 48 2.39 3.75 -34.35
C SER A 48 2.42 3.10 -32.97
N LEU A 49 2.29 3.88 -31.90
CA LEU A 49 2.47 3.39 -30.54
C LEU A 49 1.12 3.17 -29.85
N GLY A 50 1.05 2.11 -29.06
CA GLY A 50 -0.01 1.83 -28.10
C GLY A 50 0.58 1.17 -26.87
N THR A 51 -0.09 1.32 -25.72
CA THR A 51 0.28 0.69 -24.46
C THR A 51 -0.61 -0.51 -24.15
N GLY A 52 0.02 -1.59 -23.70
CA GLY A 52 -0.61 -2.80 -23.19
C GLY A 52 -0.65 -2.77 -21.66
N GLN A 53 -0.33 -3.89 -21.02
CA GLN A 53 -0.32 -4.04 -19.55
C GLN A 53 0.70 -3.13 -18.84
N VAL A 54 0.47 -2.90 -17.54
CA VAL A 54 1.40 -2.20 -16.63
C VAL A 54 1.37 -2.91 -15.28
N MET A 55 2.51 -2.96 -14.61
CA MET A 55 2.71 -3.41 -13.24
C MET A 55 3.68 -2.41 -12.60
N ALA A 56 3.56 -2.17 -11.29
CA ALA A 56 4.32 -1.20 -10.52
C ALA A 56 4.60 -1.74 -9.11
N GLY A 57 5.71 -1.31 -8.51
CA GLY A 57 6.05 -1.69 -7.14
C GLY A 57 7.03 -2.85 -7.03
N MET A 58 7.59 -3.34 -8.15
CA MET A 58 8.68 -4.32 -8.11
C MET A 58 9.95 -3.68 -7.52
N ASP A 59 10.79 -4.45 -6.82
CA ASP A 59 12.14 -4.05 -6.40
C ASP A 59 13.15 -5.10 -6.89
N PHE A 60 13.33 -5.15 -8.20
CA PHE A 60 14.13 -6.17 -8.86
C PHE A 60 15.59 -6.12 -8.41
N ASP A 61 16.14 -4.93 -8.18
CA ASP A 61 17.54 -4.78 -7.80
C ASP A 61 17.79 -4.74 -6.26
N GLY A 62 16.74 -4.57 -5.46
CA GLY A 62 16.76 -4.59 -4.00
C GLY A 62 17.29 -3.31 -3.37
N ASP A 63 17.18 -2.18 -4.05
CA ASP A 63 17.62 -0.87 -3.57
C ASP A 63 16.51 0.00 -2.98
N SER A 64 15.27 -0.50 -2.98
CA SER A 64 14.04 0.17 -2.52
C SER A 64 13.67 1.40 -3.35
N LEU A 65 14.10 1.46 -4.62
CA LEU A 65 13.53 2.30 -5.66
C LEU A 65 12.75 1.40 -6.61
N PHE A 66 11.43 1.54 -6.56
CA PHE A 66 10.58 0.55 -7.19
C PHE A 66 10.42 0.79 -8.70
N GLU A 67 10.16 -0.30 -9.43
CA GLU A 67 10.05 -0.28 -10.88
C GLU A 67 8.61 -0.28 -11.41
N ILE A 68 8.49 0.16 -12.65
CA ILE A 68 7.29 0.07 -13.48
C ILE A 68 7.63 -0.78 -14.71
N LEU A 69 6.95 -1.90 -14.85
CA LEU A 69 7.01 -2.79 -16.01
C LEU A 69 5.76 -2.59 -16.86
N PHE A 70 5.90 -2.21 -18.12
CA PHE A 70 4.75 -2.05 -19.02
C PHE A 70 5.00 -2.60 -20.41
N SER A 71 3.93 -3.00 -21.08
CA SER A 71 3.97 -3.49 -22.45
C SER A 71 3.53 -2.44 -23.45
N VAL A 72 4.08 -2.52 -24.66
CA VAL A 72 3.74 -1.66 -25.78
C VAL A 72 3.55 -2.49 -27.04
N TYR A 73 2.80 -1.93 -27.97
CA TYR A 73 2.50 -2.57 -29.23
C TYR A 73 2.38 -1.57 -30.38
N GLU A 74 2.50 -2.08 -31.59
CA GLU A 74 2.26 -1.30 -32.80
C GLU A 74 0.76 -1.17 -33.07
N SER A 75 0.19 0.02 -32.84
CA SER A 75 -1.25 0.26 -32.95
C SER A 75 -1.67 0.48 -34.41
N ASN A 76 -2.50 -0.40 -34.97
CA ASN A 76 -2.92 -0.28 -36.37
C ASN A 76 -4.29 0.42 -36.50
N ASP A 77 -4.33 1.51 -37.27
CA ASP A 77 -5.55 2.15 -37.72
C ASP A 77 -6.24 1.28 -38.80
N SER A 78 -7.20 0.45 -38.38
CA SER A 78 -8.34 -0.03 -39.20
C SER A 78 -8.14 -1.10 -40.30
N SER A 79 -7.00 -1.80 -40.43
CA SER A 79 -6.78 -2.71 -41.59
C SER A 79 -6.86 -4.22 -41.37
N GLY A 80 -7.02 -4.73 -40.15
CA GLY A 80 -7.28 -6.16 -39.89
C GLY A 80 -6.16 -7.13 -40.33
N SER A 81 -4.94 -6.64 -40.55
CA SER A 81 -3.74 -7.47 -40.69
C SER A 81 -2.84 -7.19 -39.48
N PHE A 82 -2.77 -8.15 -38.58
CA PHE A 82 -2.20 -8.00 -37.23
C PHE A 82 -0.68 -8.21 -37.16
N SER A 83 0.07 -7.91 -38.23
CA SER A 83 1.54 -8.01 -38.20
C SER A 83 2.12 -6.71 -37.67
N GLY A 84 2.69 -6.72 -36.47
CA GLY A 84 3.32 -5.55 -35.86
C GLY A 84 4.47 -5.90 -34.90
N LYS A 85 5.06 -4.87 -34.29
CA LYS A 85 5.97 -5.06 -33.16
C LYS A 85 5.25 -5.01 -31.82
N VAL A 86 5.80 -5.73 -30.85
CA VAL A 86 5.43 -5.70 -29.43
C VAL A 86 6.70 -5.54 -28.60
N GLY A 87 6.58 -5.01 -27.39
CA GLY A 87 7.68 -4.97 -26.43
C GLY A 87 7.24 -4.81 -24.99
N CYS A 88 8.17 -5.04 -24.07
CA CYS A 88 8.04 -4.77 -22.65
C CYS A 88 9.20 -3.85 -22.21
N TYR A 89 8.92 -2.90 -21.33
CA TYR A 89 9.81 -1.83 -20.91
C TYR A 89 9.78 -1.72 -19.40
N LEU A 90 10.96 -1.56 -18.81
CA LEU A 90 11.17 -1.41 -17.37
C LEU A 90 11.76 -0.03 -17.09
N TYR A 91 11.13 0.69 -16.19
CA TYR A 91 11.57 1.97 -15.66
C TYR A 91 11.65 1.89 -14.13
N GLU A 92 12.52 2.68 -13.50
CA GLU A 92 12.80 2.64 -12.05
C GLU A 92 12.73 4.05 -11.48
N ALA A 93 12.19 4.18 -10.28
CA ALA A 93 12.13 5.44 -9.56
C ALA A 93 13.53 6.04 -9.35
N ASN A 94 13.65 7.37 -9.43
CA ASN A 94 14.94 8.06 -9.42
C ASN A 94 15.13 8.96 -8.21
N SER A 95 14.62 8.60 -7.03
CA SER A 95 14.81 9.31 -5.75
C SER A 95 14.48 10.81 -5.76
N SER A 96 13.78 11.30 -6.78
CA SER A 96 13.55 12.72 -7.05
C SER A 96 12.17 12.97 -7.69
N GLY A 97 11.20 12.06 -7.48
CA GLY A 97 9.86 12.12 -8.07
C GLY A 97 9.88 11.92 -9.59
N GLY A 98 10.51 10.85 -10.07
CA GLY A 98 10.65 10.61 -11.50
C GLY A 98 11.22 9.25 -11.82
N TYR A 99 11.17 8.85 -13.09
CA TYR A 99 11.49 7.48 -13.50
C TYR A 99 12.56 7.43 -14.59
N ASN A 100 13.54 6.54 -14.41
CA ASN A 100 14.64 6.28 -15.33
C ASN A 100 14.40 5.00 -16.12
N TYR A 101 14.83 4.98 -17.39
CA TYR A 101 14.84 3.75 -18.18
C TYR A 101 15.88 2.76 -17.65
N VAL A 102 15.46 1.50 -17.43
CA VAL A 102 16.33 0.39 -16.99
C VAL A 102 16.59 -0.59 -18.14
N TRP A 103 15.53 -1.17 -18.68
CA TRP A 103 15.62 -2.29 -19.61
C TRP A 103 14.41 -2.35 -20.56
N HIS A 104 14.56 -3.02 -21.70
CA HIS A 104 13.43 -3.40 -22.54
C HIS A 104 13.75 -4.59 -23.45
N PHE A 105 12.70 -5.22 -23.94
CA PHE A 105 12.74 -6.16 -25.06
C PHE A 105 11.67 -5.82 -26.09
N SER A 106 11.94 -6.08 -27.37
CA SER A 106 10.94 -5.95 -28.43
C SER A 106 11.13 -6.99 -29.53
N THR A 107 10.02 -7.45 -30.10
CA THR A 107 9.99 -8.46 -31.15
C THR A 107 8.78 -8.25 -32.07
N SER A 108 8.65 -9.08 -33.10
CA SER A 108 7.49 -9.10 -33.99
C SER A 108 6.42 -10.08 -33.48
N SER A 109 5.16 -9.67 -33.56
CA SER A 109 3.99 -10.46 -33.16
C SER A 109 2.88 -10.38 -34.21
N ALA A 110 1.99 -11.37 -34.17
CA ALA A 110 0.71 -11.39 -34.88
C ALA A 110 -0.43 -10.74 -34.11
N ASP A 111 -0.21 -10.23 -32.89
CA ASP A 111 -1.20 -9.48 -32.14
C ASP A 111 -0.56 -8.24 -31.51
N SER A 112 -1.42 -7.30 -31.19
CA SER A 112 -1.15 -6.00 -30.60
C SER A 112 -1.38 -5.96 -29.08
N LEU A 113 -1.70 -7.05 -28.38
CA LEU A 113 -1.89 -7.00 -26.92
C LEU A 113 -1.06 -8.09 -26.23
N PRO A 114 0.26 -7.87 -26.07
CA PRO A 114 1.14 -8.84 -25.41
C PRO A 114 0.89 -8.86 -23.89
N GLY A 115 0.99 -10.06 -23.31
CA GLY A 115 0.99 -10.24 -21.86
C GLY A 115 2.33 -9.90 -21.21
N ILE A 116 2.32 -9.37 -20.00
CA ILE A 116 3.48 -9.26 -19.11
C ILE A 116 3.15 -9.83 -17.73
N PHE A 117 4.16 -10.36 -17.06
CA PHE A 117 4.12 -10.74 -15.65
C PHE A 117 5.54 -10.80 -15.09
N TYR A 118 5.68 -10.88 -13.78
CA TYR A 118 6.94 -11.11 -13.11
C TYR A 118 6.78 -12.06 -11.92
N GLY A 119 7.85 -12.71 -11.49
CA GLY A 119 7.86 -13.56 -10.30
C GLY A 119 9.13 -14.39 -10.22
N ASP A 120 9.27 -15.17 -9.15
CA ASP A 120 10.42 -16.07 -8.92
C ASP A 120 9.90 -17.51 -8.90
N MET A 121 10.01 -18.19 -10.04
CA MET A 121 9.44 -19.52 -10.25
C MET A 121 10.27 -20.64 -9.65
N ASP A 122 11.59 -20.47 -9.55
CA ASP A 122 12.49 -21.51 -9.03
C ASP A 122 12.96 -21.25 -7.59
N ALA A 123 12.45 -20.18 -6.97
CA ALA A 123 12.65 -19.78 -5.59
C ALA A 123 14.12 -19.51 -5.24
N ASP A 124 14.88 -18.94 -6.18
CA ASP A 124 16.30 -18.62 -6.01
C ASP A 124 16.56 -17.14 -5.64
N SER A 125 15.50 -16.33 -5.52
CA SER A 125 15.50 -14.89 -5.26
C SER A 125 16.05 -14.03 -6.39
N LEU A 126 16.13 -14.57 -7.61
CA LEU A 126 16.28 -13.85 -8.85
C LEU A 126 14.93 -13.87 -9.56
N TYR A 127 14.44 -12.70 -9.96
CA TYR A 127 13.14 -12.61 -10.59
C TYR A 127 13.20 -12.92 -12.09
N GLU A 128 12.09 -13.40 -12.62
CA GLU A 128 11.81 -13.50 -14.03
C GLU A 128 10.81 -12.44 -14.51
N ILE A 129 10.98 -12.02 -15.77
CA ILE A 129 9.93 -11.35 -16.55
C ILE A 129 9.37 -12.34 -17.57
N TYR A 130 8.05 -12.49 -17.59
CA TYR A 130 7.29 -13.31 -18.53
C TYR A 130 6.66 -12.39 -19.59
N PHE A 131 7.02 -12.56 -20.86
CA PHE A 131 6.50 -11.74 -21.95
C PHE A 131 5.83 -12.58 -23.03
N GLY A 132 4.51 -12.40 -23.17
CA GLY A 132 3.66 -13.16 -24.07
C GLY A 132 3.69 -12.66 -25.51
N VAL A 133 4.04 -13.55 -26.45
CA VAL A 133 4.12 -13.20 -27.88
C VAL A 133 3.30 -14.16 -28.72
N SER A 134 2.29 -13.62 -29.41
CA SER A 134 1.38 -14.37 -30.28
C SER A 134 2.08 -14.87 -31.56
N PRO A 135 1.69 -16.03 -32.09
CA PRO A 135 2.33 -16.63 -33.27
C PRO A 135 2.07 -15.87 -34.56
N LEU A 136 3.14 -15.30 -35.16
CA LEU A 136 3.06 -14.61 -36.45
C LEU A 136 2.90 -15.58 -37.64
N VAL A 137 1.67 -15.70 -38.16
CA VAL A 137 1.38 -16.51 -39.37
C VAL A 137 1.39 -15.62 -40.62
N VAL A 138 2.58 -15.27 -41.13
CA VAL A 138 2.71 -14.51 -42.39
C VAL A 138 3.03 -15.44 -43.56
N GLN A 139 2.12 -15.54 -44.54
CA GLN A 139 2.34 -16.11 -45.88
C GLN A 139 3.18 -17.41 -45.93
N GLY A 140 2.98 -18.34 -44.99
CA GLY A 140 3.65 -19.65 -44.99
C GLY A 140 5.09 -19.67 -44.48
N SER A 141 5.59 -18.59 -43.87
CA SER A 141 6.83 -18.59 -43.09
C SER A 141 6.51 -18.26 -41.63
N VAL A 142 6.82 -19.19 -40.74
CA VAL A 142 6.66 -19.03 -39.29
C VAL A 142 7.86 -18.25 -38.75
N THR A 143 7.65 -17.22 -37.91
CA THR A 143 8.72 -16.75 -37.02
C THR A 143 8.69 -17.62 -35.76
N ASN A 144 9.84 -18.17 -35.39
CA ASN A 144 10.02 -19.06 -34.24
C ASN A 144 10.12 -18.32 -32.89
N SER A 145 9.68 -17.06 -32.85
CA SER A 145 9.77 -16.15 -31.70
C SER A 145 8.41 -15.94 -31.04
N TRP A 146 7.59 -16.99 -30.97
CA TRP A 146 6.25 -16.95 -30.33
C TRP A 146 6.24 -17.85 -29.11
N GLY A 147 5.32 -17.59 -28.20
CA GLY A 147 5.25 -18.19 -26.86
C GLY A 147 5.64 -17.19 -25.78
N THR A 148 5.80 -17.69 -24.56
CA THR A 148 6.20 -16.90 -23.39
C THR A 148 7.71 -16.76 -23.37
N HIS A 149 8.19 -15.55 -23.59
CA HIS A 149 9.61 -15.21 -23.52
C HIS A 149 9.94 -14.94 -22.05
N ILE A 150 10.73 -15.81 -21.45
CA ILE A 150 11.10 -15.73 -20.03
C ILE A 150 12.50 -15.14 -19.93
N PHE A 151 12.64 -14.06 -19.18
CA PHE A 151 13.89 -13.37 -18.92
C PHE A 151 14.22 -13.49 -17.45
N GLU A 152 15.24 -14.28 -17.13
CA GLU A 152 15.73 -14.45 -15.76
C GLU A 152 16.76 -13.36 -15.44
N GLN A 153 16.72 -12.84 -14.21
CA GLN A 153 17.79 -11.99 -13.71
C GLN A 153 19.11 -12.76 -13.64
N ASN A 154 20.21 -12.05 -13.86
CA ASN A 154 21.52 -12.60 -13.53
C ASN A 154 21.88 -12.32 -12.06
N ALA A 155 22.99 -12.88 -11.59
CA ALA A 155 23.49 -12.66 -10.22
C ALA A 155 23.83 -11.20 -9.84
N ALA A 156 23.79 -10.26 -10.79
CA ALA A 156 23.87 -8.82 -10.54
C ALA A 156 22.49 -8.15 -10.58
N LYS A 157 21.40 -8.93 -10.49
CA LYS A 157 20.00 -8.49 -10.50
C LYS A 157 19.63 -7.64 -11.71
N THR A 158 20.16 -8.00 -12.88
CA THR A 158 19.87 -7.31 -14.14
C THR A 158 19.39 -8.27 -15.22
N PHE A 159 18.47 -7.80 -16.05
CA PHE A 159 17.96 -8.55 -17.20
C PHE A 159 18.86 -8.41 -18.43
N ILE A 160 19.06 -9.51 -19.16
CA ILE A 160 19.80 -9.53 -20.43
C ILE A 160 18.86 -9.36 -21.63
N SER A 161 19.39 -8.95 -22.78
CA SER A 161 18.58 -8.63 -23.97
C SER A 161 18.14 -9.86 -24.79
N THR A 162 18.25 -11.07 -24.25
CA THR A 162 17.87 -12.31 -24.92
C THR A 162 17.12 -13.15 -23.91
N PRO A 163 15.93 -13.70 -24.26
CA PRO A 163 15.19 -14.56 -23.34
C PRO A 163 16.07 -15.73 -22.90
N THR A 164 15.99 -16.06 -21.61
CA THR A 164 16.56 -17.30 -21.06
C THR A 164 15.93 -18.49 -21.77
N LEU A 165 14.60 -18.47 -21.89
CA LEU A 165 13.80 -19.52 -22.52
C LEU A 165 12.62 -18.91 -23.28
N VAL A 166 12.11 -19.63 -24.28
CA VAL A 166 10.82 -19.34 -24.91
C VAL A 166 9.94 -20.57 -24.76
N TYR A 167 8.91 -20.48 -23.90
CA TYR A 167 7.99 -21.58 -23.62
C TYR A 167 6.80 -21.57 -24.59
N GLN A 168 6.49 -22.74 -25.13
CA GLN A 168 5.49 -22.93 -26.19
C GLN A 168 4.39 -23.92 -25.82
N TYR A 169 4.27 -24.33 -24.54
CA TYR A 169 3.14 -25.10 -24.03
C TYR A 169 2.91 -26.46 -24.74
N GLY A 170 3.97 -27.04 -25.33
CA GLY A 170 3.86 -28.22 -26.19
C GLY A 170 3.05 -28.00 -27.49
N ARG A 171 2.73 -26.75 -27.82
CA ARG A 171 1.96 -26.32 -28.98
C ARG A 171 2.88 -25.90 -30.14
N THR A 172 2.24 -25.68 -31.28
CA THR A 172 2.84 -25.13 -32.49
C THR A 172 2.18 -23.80 -32.83
N SER A 173 2.82 -22.99 -33.68
CA SER A 173 2.23 -21.75 -34.17
C SER A 173 0.87 -21.92 -34.88
N ALA A 174 0.54 -23.13 -35.32
CA ALA A 174 -0.74 -23.42 -35.97
C ALA A 174 -1.90 -23.53 -34.98
N ASP A 175 -1.61 -23.77 -33.71
CA ASP A 175 -2.60 -23.83 -32.63
C ASP A 175 -3.08 -22.42 -32.24
N ASN A 176 -2.33 -21.38 -32.64
CA ASN A 176 -2.68 -19.97 -32.43
C ASN A 176 -2.87 -19.57 -30.96
N PHE A 177 -2.15 -20.23 -30.05
CA PHE A 177 -2.15 -19.90 -28.63
C PHE A 177 -1.49 -18.54 -28.38
N ASN A 178 -2.22 -17.59 -27.80
CA ASN A 178 -1.72 -16.27 -27.45
C ASN A 178 -1.54 -16.14 -25.93
N PRO A 179 -0.35 -16.37 -25.36
CA PRO A 179 -0.16 -16.24 -23.92
C PRO A 179 -0.25 -14.76 -23.50
N ALA A 180 -1.22 -14.40 -22.66
CA ALA A 180 -1.45 -13.00 -22.30
C ALA A 180 -1.74 -12.74 -20.80
N GLY A 181 -2.41 -13.66 -20.11
CA GLY A 181 -2.57 -13.61 -18.66
C GLY A 181 -1.70 -14.67 -18.00
N TYR A 182 -1.10 -14.32 -16.87
CA TYR A 182 -0.21 -15.17 -16.10
C TYR A 182 -0.52 -15.06 -14.62
N GLU A 183 -0.16 -16.10 -13.87
CA GLU A 183 -0.08 -16.09 -12.41
C GLU A 183 0.94 -17.14 -11.97
N LEU A 184 1.58 -16.92 -10.81
CA LEU A 184 2.57 -17.82 -10.23
C LEU A 184 2.23 -18.14 -8.78
N ALA A 185 1.99 -19.41 -8.49
CA ALA A 185 1.79 -19.88 -7.13
C ALA A 185 2.03 -21.38 -7.02
N ASP A 186 2.31 -21.85 -5.80
CA ASP A 186 2.20 -23.27 -5.43
C ASP A 186 0.73 -23.58 -5.17
N LEU A 187 0.01 -23.88 -6.25
CA LEU A 187 -1.44 -24.03 -6.24
C LEU A 187 -1.87 -25.27 -5.44
N ASP A 188 -1.12 -26.36 -5.56
CA ASP A 188 -1.49 -27.65 -4.99
C ASP A 188 -0.75 -28.02 -3.69
N GLY A 189 0.16 -27.14 -3.25
CA GLY A 189 0.91 -27.28 -2.01
C GLY A 189 2.02 -28.33 -2.07
N ASP A 190 2.51 -28.69 -3.27
CA ASP A 190 3.57 -29.68 -3.45
C ASP A 190 5.00 -29.11 -3.30
N GLY A 191 5.12 -27.78 -3.17
CA GLY A 191 6.38 -27.06 -3.01
C GLY A 191 7.04 -26.65 -4.32
N LYS A 192 6.35 -26.80 -5.46
CA LYS A 192 6.72 -26.16 -6.72
C LYS A 192 5.80 -24.98 -7.00
N VAL A 193 6.32 -24.02 -7.76
CA VAL A 193 5.51 -22.90 -8.26
C VAL A 193 5.03 -23.27 -9.65
N GLU A 194 3.71 -23.15 -9.88
CA GLU A 194 3.08 -23.36 -11.16
C GLU A 194 2.95 -22.05 -11.93
N LEU A 195 3.32 -22.09 -13.21
CA LEU A 195 2.98 -21.06 -14.19
C LEU A 195 1.57 -21.30 -14.71
N CYS A 196 0.64 -20.48 -14.26
CA CYS A 196 -0.66 -20.39 -14.89
C CYS A 196 -0.56 -19.48 -16.11
N THR A 197 -1.08 -19.91 -17.26
CA THR A 197 -1.11 -19.09 -18.48
C THR A 197 -2.43 -19.25 -19.18
N VAL A 198 -3.02 -18.12 -19.58
CA VAL A 198 -4.25 -18.12 -20.36
C VAL A 198 -4.10 -17.44 -21.72
N ASP A 199 -4.79 -18.01 -22.70
CA ASP A 199 -5.06 -17.38 -23.99
C ASP A 199 -6.44 -16.68 -23.98
N PRO A 200 -6.48 -15.33 -24.03
CA PRO A 200 -7.73 -14.58 -24.04
C PRO A 200 -8.60 -14.91 -25.26
N GLY A 201 -8.00 -15.19 -26.42
CA GLY A 201 -8.75 -15.43 -27.65
C GLY A 201 -9.52 -16.75 -27.61
N SER A 202 -8.86 -17.82 -27.18
CA SER A 202 -9.40 -19.18 -27.18
C SER A 202 -10.04 -19.61 -25.86
N GLY A 203 -9.67 -18.99 -24.74
CA GLY A 203 -10.04 -19.45 -23.39
C GLY A 203 -9.23 -20.67 -22.92
N GLU A 204 -8.17 -21.04 -23.64
CA GLU A 204 -7.26 -22.11 -23.22
C GLU A 204 -6.45 -21.67 -21.99
N LEU A 205 -6.54 -22.44 -20.91
CA LEU A 205 -5.76 -22.31 -19.68
C LEU A 205 -4.75 -23.44 -19.60
N SER A 206 -3.51 -23.10 -19.27
CA SER A 206 -2.41 -24.02 -18.98
C SER A 206 -1.90 -23.79 -17.57
N ILE A 207 -1.65 -24.87 -16.82
CA ILE A 207 -0.95 -24.84 -15.53
C ILE A 207 0.29 -25.74 -15.70
N ASP A 208 1.46 -25.15 -15.50
CA ASP A 208 2.75 -25.78 -15.82
C ASP A 208 3.79 -25.54 -14.72
N ALA A 209 4.38 -26.59 -14.14
CA ALA A 209 5.50 -26.46 -13.21
C ALA A 209 6.86 -26.75 -13.89
N LEU A 210 7.95 -26.23 -13.33
CA LEU A 210 9.29 -26.59 -13.76
C LEU A 210 9.56 -28.09 -13.53
N ALA A 211 10.00 -28.78 -14.56
CA ALA A 211 10.49 -30.17 -14.45
C ALA A 211 11.92 -30.24 -13.90
N THR A 212 12.61 -29.10 -13.85
CA THR A 212 13.96 -28.91 -13.30
C THR A 212 13.89 -28.13 -11.99
N THR A 213 14.97 -28.17 -11.19
CA THR A 213 15.03 -27.44 -9.90
C THR A 213 15.49 -25.98 -10.05
N GLY A 214 15.48 -25.46 -11.27
CA GLY A 214 16.07 -24.19 -11.62
C GLY A 214 15.66 -23.79 -13.03
N LEU A 215 15.61 -22.49 -13.27
CA LEU A 215 15.38 -21.91 -14.58
C LEU A 215 16.72 -21.63 -15.26
N ASP A 216 16.89 -22.14 -16.47
CA ASP A 216 17.98 -21.81 -17.36
C ASP A 216 17.58 -22.09 -18.82
N GLY A 217 18.48 -21.82 -19.76
CA GLY A 217 18.22 -22.04 -21.20
C GLY A 217 18.04 -23.51 -21.62
N SER A 218 18.11 -24.46 -20.68
CA SER A 218 17.85 -25.89 -20.86
C SER A 218 16.67 -26.42 -20.05
N SER A 219 15.98 -25.56 -19.28
CA SER A 219 14.80 -25.92 -18.50
C SER A 219 13.64 -26.39 -19.37
N SER A 220 12.75 -27.16 -18.76
CA SER A 220 11.54 -27.69 -19.37
C SER A 220 10.42 -27.73 -18.35
N PHE A 221 9.18 -27.69 -18.83
CA PHE A 221 7.99 -27.68 -18.01
C PHE A 221 7.24 -29.01 -18.07
N THR A 222 6.57 -29.36 -16.98
CA THR A 222 5.54 -30.38 -16.92
C THR A 222 4.19 -29.68 -17.01
N ASN A 223 3.36 -30.07 -17.99
CA ASN A 223 1.99 -29.58 -18.06
C ASN A 223 1.11 -30.42 -17.14
N GLU A 224 0.51 -29.79 -16.15
CA GLU A 224 -0.33 -30.43 -15.13
C GLU A 224 -1.82 -30.24 -15.43
N TYR A 225 -2.16 -29.09 -16.00
CA TYR A 225 -3.51 -28.81 -16.49
C TYR A 225 -3.43 -28.15 -17.87
N LEU A 226 -4.34 -28.57 -18.76
CA LEU A 226 -4.55 -27.93 -20.05
C LEU A 226 -5.97 -28.18 -20.49
N ASP A 227 -6.81 -27.15 -20.41
CA ASP A 227 -8.19 -27.23 -20.85
C ASP A 227 -8.64 -25.93 -21.51
N THR A 228 -9.69 -26.02 -22.31
CA THR A 228 -10.39 -24.85 -22.83
C THR A 228 -11.54 -24.53 -21.91
N LEU A 229 -11.44 -23.40 -21.21
CA LEU A 229 -12.54 -22.91 -20.40
C LEU A 229 -13.68 -22.47 -21.32
N ASP A 230 -14.91 -22.87 -21.02
CA ASP A 230 -16.05 -22.62 -21.89
C ASP A 230 -16.25 -21.11 -22.08
N GLY A 231 -16.04 -20.61 -23.31
CA GLY A 231 -16.37 -19.26 -23.80
C GLY A 231 -15.18 -18.30 -24.02
N SER A 232 -15.42 -17.16 -24.66
CA SER A 232 -14.34 -16.25 -25.12
C SER A 232 -13.88 -15.25 -24.05
N ALA A 233 -12.59 -14.87 -24.09
CA ALA A 233 -11.96 -13.75 -23.38
C ALA A 233 -11.72 -13.95 -21.87
N VAL A 234 -10.57 -14.54 -21.54
CA VAL A 234 -9.97 -14.53 -20.20
C VAL A 234 -8.82 -13.53 -20.17
N TYR A 235 -8.82 -12.57 -19.25
CA TYR A 235 -7.79 -11.52 -19.22
C TYR A 235 -6.91 -11.59 -17.98
N ASN A 236 -7.49 -12.00 -16.84
CA ASN A 236 -6.83 -12.01 -15.54
C ASN A 236 -6.93 -13.37 -14.88
N LEU A 237 -5.86 -13.66 -14.14
CA LEU A 237 -5.71 -14.76 -13.23
C LEU A 237 -5.41 -14.15 -11.86
N ASP A 238 -5.84 -14.81 -10.81
CA ASP A 238 -5.47 -14.48 -9.43
C ASP A 238 -5.44 -15.76 -8.62
N VAL A 239 -4.65 -15.80 -7.56
CA VAL A 239 -4.47 -16.99 -6.74
C VAL A 239 -4.53 -16.65 -5.26
N LEU A 240 -5.40 -17.38 -4.56
CA LEU A 240 -5.48 -17.35 -3.10
C LEU A 240 -6.10 -18.63 -2.56
N ASP A 241 -5.73 -18.99 -1.34
CA ASP A 241 -6.39 -20.03 -0.54
C ASP A 241 -7.65 -19.41 0.08
N PHE A 242 -8.72 -19.34 -0.72
CA PHE A 242 -9.96 -18.64 -0.38
C PHE A 242 -10.79 -19.41 0.66
N ASP A 243 -10.68 -20.74 0.63
CA ASP A 243 -11.37 -21.61 1.59
C ASP A 243 -10.51 -22.18 2.72
N VAL A 244 -9.27 -21.72 2.83
CA VAL A 244 -8.33 -21.98 3.93
C VAL A 244 -8.05 -23.48 4.10
N ASP A 245 -8.01 -24.22 2.99
CA ASP A 245 -7.70 -25.66 2.96
C ASP A 245 -6.20 -25.96 2.83
N GLY A 246 -5.39 -24.94 2.61
CA GLY A 246 -3.93 -25.02 2.46
C GLY A 246 -3.46 -25.30 1.04
N LYS A 247 -4.37 -25.34 0.07
CA LYS A 247 -4.10 -25.23 -1.36
C LYS A 247 -4.69 -23.92 -1.86
N HIS A 248 -4.19 -23.42 -2.97
CA HIS A 248 -4.70 -22.17 -3.52
C HIS A 248 -5.65 -22.43 -4.69
N GLU A 249 -6.67 -21.59 -4.78
CA GLU A 249 -7.60 -21.58 -5.88
C GLU A 249 -7.12 -20.61 -6.95
N LEU A 250 -7.22 -21.04 -8.20
CA LEU A 250 -6.98 -20.17 -9.35
C LEU A 250 -8.30 -19.54 -9.79
N TRP A 251 -8.39 -18.23 -9.60
CA TRP A 251 -9.52 -17.41 -10.00
C TRP A 251 -9.31 -16.87 -11.41
N VAL A 252 -10.26 -17.15 -12.28
CA VAL A 252 -10.17 -16.84 -13.71
C VAL A 252 -11.32 -15.94 -14.12
N GLU A 253 -11.00 -14.70 -14.46
CA GLU A 253 -11.99 -13.72 -14.92
C GLU A 253 -12.28 -13.91 -16.41
N ARG A 254 -13.56 -14.11 -16.75
CA ARG A 254 -14.04 -14.37 -18.10
C ARG A 254 -15.24 -13.51 -18.45
N ASN A 255 -15.04 -12.37 -19.12
CA ASN A 255 -16.11 -11.67 -19.84
C ASN A 255 -17.42 -11.46 -19.02
N LEU A 256 -17.30 -11.20 -17.70
CA LEU A 256 -18.34 -11.12 -16.63
C LEU A 256 -18.63 -12.34 -15.78
N ASN A 257 -18.04 -13.48 -16.11
CA ASN A 257 -18.17 -14.70 -15.36
C ASN A 257 -16.85 -15.03 -14.71
N MET A 258 -16.90 -15.72 -13.58
CA MET A 258 -15.71 -16.12 -12.85
C MET A 258 -15.67 -17.64 -12.83
N ILE A 259 -14.53 -18.20 -13.20
CA ILE A 259 -14.27 -19.63 -13.06
C ILE A 259 -13.25 -19.75 -11.95
N VAL A 260 -13.57 -20.51 -10.92
CA VAL A 260 -12.63 -20.82 -9.84
C VAL A 260 -12.20 -22.27 -10.03
N LEU A 261 -10.90 -22.47 -10.18
CA LEU A 261 -10.29 -23.78 -10.22
C LEU A 261 -9.73 -24.13 -8.86
N GLU A 262 -9.94 -25.38 -8.49
CA GLU A 262 -9.60 -25.97 -7.20
C GLU A 262 -8.53 -27.05 -7.40
N ALA A 263 -7.44 -26.95 -6.64
CA ALA A 263 -6.42 -27.99 -6.56
C ALA A 263 -6.94 -29.16 -5.71
N CYS A 264 -7.18 -30.31 -6.35
CA CYS A 264 -7.76 -31.47 -5.68
C CYS A 264 -6.71 -32.28 -4.89
N GLN A 265 -5.49 -32.31 -5.40
CA GLN A 265 -4.29 -33.02 -4.92
C GLN A 265 -3.12 -32.58 -5.84
N ALA A 266 -1.89 -33.00 -5.50
CA ALA A 266 -0.72 -32.75 -6.34
C ALA A 266 -0.96 -33.10 -7.83
N ASP A 267 -0.55 -32.19 -8.70
CA ASP A 267 -0.67 -32.19 -10.16
C ASP A 267 -2.12 -32.34 -10.68
N SER A 268 -3.14 -31.92 -9.92
CA SER A 268 -4.54 -32.22 -10.24
C SER A 268 -5.53 -31.11 -9.90
N TYR A 269 -6.10 -30.51 -10.95
CA TYR A 269 -6.99 -29.36 -10.85
C TYR A 269 -8.38 -29.65 -11.43
N ARG A 270 -9.43 -29.00 -10.91
CA ARG A 270 -10.79 -29.04 -11.46
C ARG A 270 -11.43 -27.66 -11.42
N VAL A 271 -12.40 -27.40 -12.29
CA VAL A 271 -13.31 -26.26 -12.10
C VAL A 271 -14.24 -26.59 -10.92
N ALA A 272 -14.13 -25.84 -9.83
CA ALA A 272 -15.04 -25.94 -8.68
C ALA A 272 -16.36 -25.24 -8.98
N VAL A 273 -16.28 -23.97 -9.40
CA VAL A 273 -17.45 -23.15 -9.71
C VAL A 273 -17.24 -22.34 -10.99
N ALA A 274 -18.34 -22.15 -11.72
CA ALA A 274 -18.45 -21.20 -12.81
C ALA A 274 -19.63 -20.25 -12.50
N LEU A 275 -19.32 -19.05 -12.04
CA LEU A 275 -20.28 -18.01 -11.67
C LEU A 275 -20.75 -17.24 -12.90
N ASP A 276 -22.06 -17.02 -13.01
CA ASP A 276 -22.69 -16.24 -14.08
C ASP A 276 -23.21 -14.90 -13.53
N LEU A 277 -22.40 -13.83 -13.58
CA LEU A 277 -22.70 -12.56 -12.92
C LEU A 277 -23.42 -11.54 -13.84
N ASP A 278 -24.19 -12.02 -14.83
CA ASP A 278 -25.02 -11.31 -15.83
C ASP A 278 -24.26 -10.73 -17.05
N ASP A 279 -24.68 -11.11 -18.27
CA ASP A 279 -23.92 -11.07 -19.55
C ASP A 279 -23.80 -9.69 -20.24
N THR A 280 -24.51 -8.67 -19.76
CA THR A 280 -24.75 -7.51 -20.63
C THR A 280 -23.65 -6.44 -20.66
N ASN A 281 -22.69 -6.42 -19.73
CA ASN A 281 -21.66 -5.36 -19.65
C ASN A 281 -20.44 -5.76 -18.78
N GLY A 282 -19.42 -6.39 -19.40
CA GLY A 282 -18.01 -6.71 -19.01
C GLY A 282 -17.56 -6.52 -17.54
N ALA A 283 -16.66 -7.31 -16.96
CA ALA A 283 -15.73 -6.73 -15.98
C ALA A 283 -14.48 -6.37 -16.80
N TYR A 284 -13.89 -5.21 -16.54
CA TYR A 284 -12.57 -4.88 -17.09
C TYR A 284 -11.65 -4.76 -15.89
N LYS A 285 -11.09 -5.88 -15.42
CA LYS A 285 -9.82 -5.81 -14.68
C LYS A 285 -8.68 -6.25 -15.60
N ARG A 286 -7.49 -5.69 -15.36
CA ARG A 286 -6.26 -6.12 -16.05
C ARG A 286 -5.10 -6.45 -15.11
N ASN A 287 -5.20 -6.05 -13.85
CA ASN A 287 -4.24 -6.33 -12.77
C ASN A 287 -5.06 -6.77 -11.54
N GLY A 288 -4.86 -8.02 -11.09
CA GLY A 288 -5.47 -8.63 -9.90
C GLY A 288 -7.01 -8.77 -9.89
N LEU A 289 -7.52 -9.67 -9.06
CA LEU A 289 -8.84 -9.54 -8.44
C LEU A 289 -8.63 -8.89 -7.08
N GLY A 290 -9.64 -8.16 -6.59
CA GLY A 290 -9.43 -7.33 -5.41
C GLY A 290 -9.88 -8.01 -4.13
N PHE A 291 -8.98 -8.69 -3.42
CA PHE A 291 -9.28 -9.42 -2.19
C PHE A 291 -8.79 -8.70 -0.92
N ALA A 292 -9.63 -8.66 0.12
CA ALA A 292 -9.22 -8.22 1.47
C ALA A 292 -10.26 -8.66 2.51
N ASP A 293 -9.86 -8.75 3.78
CA ASP A 293 -10.77 -8.93 4.93
C ASP A 293 -11.50 -7.60 5.21
N ALA A 294 -12.62 -7.39 4.53
CA ALA A 294 -13.30 -6.10 4.50
C ALA A 294 -14.16 -5.85 5.74
N ASP A 295 -14.74 -6.91 6.30
CA ASP A 295 -15.65 -6.85 7.44
C ASP A 295 -15.02 -7.28 8.78
N GLY A 296 -13.77 -7.76 8.75
CA GLY A 296 -12.96 -8.10 9.91
C GLY A 296 -13.30 -9.45 10.53
N ASP A 297 -13.91 -10.36 9.76
CA ASP A 297 -14.25 -11.70 10.20
C ASP A 297 -13.10 -12.71 10.06
N GLY A 298 -12.02 -12.31 9.39
CA GLY A 298 -10.78 -13.05 9.27
C GLY A 298 -10.68 -13.94 8.02
N ASP A 299 -11.63 -13.85 7.09
CA ASP A 299 -11.47 -14.39 5.74
C ASP A 299 -11.36 -13.27 4.68
N LEU A 300 -10.93 -13.63 3.47
CA LEU A 300 -10.78 -12.66 2.38
C LEU A 300 -12.08 -12.55 1.59
N ASP A 301 -12.63 -11.34 1.52
CA ASP A 301 -13.72 -10.95 0.63
C ASP A 301 -13.20 -10.47 -0.72
N ALA A 302 -14.09 -10.01 -1.62
CA ALA A 302 -13.64 -9.33 -2.84
C ALA A 302 -14.54 -8.22 -3.38
N TRP A 303 -13.94 -7.29 -4.14
CA TRP A 303 -14.63 -6.25 -4.89
C TRP A 303 -14.49 -6.40 -6.41
N PHE A 304 -15.60 -6.14 -7.11
CA PHE A 304 -15.70 -6.27 -8.57
C PHE A 304 -16.25 -4.99 -9.20
N PRO A 305 -15.37 -4.12 -9.74
CA PRO A 305 -15.78 -2.98 -10.55
C PRO A 305 -16.17 -3.43 -11.96
N MET A 306 -17.48 -3.51 -12.18
CA MET A 306 -18.07 -3.99 -13.42
C MET A 306 -18.06 -2.90 -14.49
N SER A 307 -18.01 -3.30 -15.76
CA SER A 307 -17.99 -2.44 -16.95
C SER A 307 -19.29 -1.74 -17.26
N ASN A 308 -20.37 -2.03 -16.53
CA ASN A 308 -21.53 -1.15 -16.47
C ASN A 308 -21.31 0.06 -15.54
N GLY A 309 -20.13 0.20 -14.93
CA GLY A 309 -19.78 1.26 -14.01
C GLY A 309 -20.34 1.05 -12.60
N LYS A 310 -20.60 -0.21 -12.19
CA LYS A 310 -21.07 -0.57 -10.86
C LYS A 310 -20.02 -1.34 -10.08
N LEU A 311 -20.01 -1.17 -8.76
CA LEU A 311 -19.19 -1.94 -7.85
C LEU A 311 -20.03 -3.05 -7.21
N TYR A 312 -19.56 -4.29 -7.27
CA TYR A 312 -20.10 -5.41 -6.51
C TYR A 312 -19.10 -5.80 -5.42
N TYR A 313 -19.63 -6.31 -4.31
CA TYR A 313 -18.86 -6.88 -3.22
C TYR A 313 -19.30 -8.34 -3.02
N MET A 314 -18.34 -9.24 -2.84
CA MET A 314 -18.55 -10.64 -2.53
C MET A 314 -18.17 -10.87 -1.08
N ASN A 315 -19.14 -11.27 -0.27
CA ASN A 315 -18.90 -11.71 1.11
C ASN A 315 -18.42 -13.16 1.05
N ASN A 316 -17.21 -13.42 1.50
CA ASN A 316 -16.79 -14.77 1.74
C ASN A 316 -17.55 -15.31 2.96
N SER A 317 -18.18 -16.46 2.77
CA SER A 317 -18.92 -17.17 3.81
C SER A 317 -18.88 -18.67 3.53
N VAL A 318 -17.99 -19.09 2.62
CA VAL A 318 -17.87 -20.50 2.24
C VAL A 318 -17.14 -21.32 3.31
N ASN A 319 -16.48 -20.61 4.22
CA ASN A 319 -15.78 -21.14 5.38
C ASN A 319 -16.67 -21.25 6.62
N ASP A 320 -17.81 -20.57 6.62
CA ASP A 320 -18.77 -20.62 7.72
C ASP A 320 -19.32 -22.02 7.92
N ILE A 321 -19.29 -22.52 9.16
CA ILE A 321 -19.88 -23.82 9.51
C ILE A 321 -21.36 -23.90 9.10
N ASP A 322 -22.07 -22.77 9.14
CA ASP A 322 -23.48 -22.65 8.74
C ASP A 322 -23.71 -22.78 7.22
N SER A 323 -22.68 -22.62 6.39
CA SER A 323 -22.77 -22.76 4.93
C SER A 323 -22.43 -24.18 4.44
N LEU A 324 -21.67 -24.95 5.23
CA LEU A 324 -21.20 -26.29 4.89
C LEU A 324 -22.32 -27.30 4.68
N THR A 325 -22.14 -28.19 3.69
CA THR A 325 -23.01 -29.35 3.52
C THR A 325 -22.46 -30.53 4.31
N LEU A 326 -23.10 -30.85 5.44
CA LEU A 326 -22.67 -31.92 6.35
C LEU A 326 -23.31 -33.28 6.05
N GLY A 327 -22.51 -34.34 6.17
CA GLY A 327 -22.94 -35.72 6.08
C GLY A 327 -23.78 -36.20 7.29
N ALA A 328 -24.01 -37.51 7.35
CA ALA A 328 -24.70 -38.12 8.48
C ALA A 328 -23.84 -38.06 9.76
N ASN A 329 -24.48 -38.12 10.93
CA ASN A 329 -23.76 -38.27 12.18
C ASN A 329 -23.08 -39.64 12.26
N GLU A 330 -21.77 -39.64 12.45
CA GLU A 330 -20.95 -40.83 12.60
C GLU A 330 -20.94 -41.35 14.06
N VAL A 331 -21.40 -40.55 15.03
CA VAL A 331 -21.50 -40.95 16.44
C VAL A 331 -22.78 -41.74 16.69
N THR A 332 -22.63 -43.06 16.89
CA THR A 332 -23.78 -43.96 17.11
C THR A 332 -24.46 -43.78 18.48
N ASN A 333 -23.71 -43.33 19.50
CA ASN A 333 -24.19 -43.16 20.87
C ASN A 333 -23.90 -41.72 21.34
N SER A 334 -24.50 -40.74 20.65
CA SER A 334 -24.26 -39.31 20.83
C SER A 334 -24.74 -38.76 22.18
N GLY A 335 -25.85 -39.31 22.71
CA GLY A 335 -26.41 -38.94 24.02
C GLY A 335 -26.24 -39.97 25.12
N PHE A 336 -25.27 -40.88 25.00
CA PHE A 336 -24.89 -41.83 26.06
C PHE A 336 -25.98 -42.81 26.55
N GLU A 337 -27.10 -42.94 25.84
CA GLU A 337 -28.26 -43.79 26.20
C GLU A 337 -27.91 -45.27 26.33
N ASN A 338 -26.84 -45.69 25.65
CA ASN A 338 -26.29 -47.04 25.72
C ASN A 338 -25.02 -47.09 26.58
N GLY A 339 -24.99 -46.27 27.64
CA GLY A 339 -23.82 -46.08 28.49
C GLY A 339 -22.65 -45.53 27.68
N THR A 340 -21.46 -46.10 27.89
CA THR A 340 -20.24 -45.67 27.19
C THR A 340 -19.92 -46.51 25.95
N SER A 341 -20.90 -47.24 25.39
CA SER A 341 -20.68 -48.02 24.17
C SER A 341 -20.23 -47.10 23.02
N GLY A 342 -19.14 -47.45 22.35
CA GLY A 342 -18.55 -46.62 21.29
C GLY A 342 -17.61 -45.52 21.79
N TRP A 343 -17.33 -45.45 23.09
CA TRP A 343 -16.39 -44.51 23.69
C TRP A 343 -15.23 -45.23 24.37
N ALA A 344 -14.05 -44.64 24.31
CA ALA A 344 -12.82 -45.05 24.98
C ALA A 344 -12.39 -43.94 25.95
N PHE A 345 -11.77 -44.34 27.05
CA PHE A 345 -11.33 -43.43 28.09
C PHE A 345 -9.88 -43.74 28.39
N ASP A 346 -9.11 -42.71 28.71
CA ASP A 346 -7.75 -42.95 29.19
C ASP A 346 -7.78 -43.81 30.47
N SER A 347 -6.89 -44.79 30.51
CA SER A 347 -6.86 -45.86 31.51
C SER A 347 -6.57 -45.36 32.93
N GLU A 348 -5.93 -44.20 33.07
CA GLU A 348 -5.66 -43.56 34.36
C GLU A 348 -6.81 -42.63 34.83
N ALA A 349 -7.74 -42.26 33.93
CA ALA A 349 -8.82 -41.30 34.18
C ALA A 349 -10.24 -41.90 34.12
N SER A 350 -10.41 -43.19 33.84
CA SER A 350 -11.72 -43.82 33.63
C SER A 350 -12.70 -43.70 34.83
N ILE A 351 -12.19 -43.42 36.03
CA ILE A 351 -12.99 -43.22 37.25
C ILE A 351 -13.67 -41.84 37.33
N ASN A 352 -13.26 -40.90 36.47
CA ASN A 352 -13.77 -39.53 36.45
C ASN A 352 -14.96 -39.31 35.49
N PHE A 353 -15.34 -40.37 34.81
CA PHE A 353 -16.43 -40.38 33.85
C PHE A 353 -17.62 -41.14 34.44
N ASP A 354 -18.79 -40.53 34.43
CA ASP A 354 -20.03 -41.16 34.87
C ASP A 354 -21.15 -40.84 33.89
N VAL A 355 -21.96 -41.85 33.54
CA VAL A 355 -23.15 -41.62 32.71
C VAL A 355 -24.31 -41.35 33.65
N VAL A 356 -24.83 -40.13 33.59
CA VAL A 356 -25.85 -39.63 34.54
C VAL A 356 -27.17 -39.41 33.83
N ALA A 357 -28.27 -39.48 34.59
CA ALA A 357 -29.63 -39.26 34.09
C ALA A 357 -30.27 -37.97 34.64
N THR A 358 -29.51 -37.14 35.35
CA THR A 358 -30.05 -35.97 36.07
C THR A 358 -29.90 -34.66 35.31
N GLU A 359 -28.85 -34.54 34.49
CA GLU A 359 -28.55 -33.34 33.70
C GLU A 359 -28.42 -33.76 32.24
N THR A 360 -29.54 -33.80 31.51
CA THR A 360 -29.60 -34.28 30.12
C THR A 360 -30.13 -33.17 29.21
N PHE A 361 -29.60 -33.09 27.99
CA PHE A 361 -30.08 -32.19 26.94
C PHE A 361 -31.09 -32.90 26.06
N ALA A 362 -30.72 -34.07 25.55
CA ALA A 362 -31.54 -34.91 24.69
C ALA A 362 -31.55 -36.35 25.20
N GLY A 363 -32.74 -36.95 25.30
CA GLY A 363 -32.87 -38.30 25.84
C GLY A 363 -32.84 -38.36 27.38
N ASP A 364 -32.38 -39.50 27.89
CA ASP A 364 -32.41 -39.90 29.30
C ASP A 364 -31.01 -39.95 29.95
N SER A 365 -29.92 -39.66 29.23
CA SER A 365 -28.56 -39.63 29.81
C SER A 365 -27.59 -38.59 29.23
N SER A 366 -26.52 -38.30 29.97
CA SER A 366 -25.36 -37.51 29.51
C SER A 366 -24.07 -38.02 30.16
N LEU A 367 -22.91 -37.62 29.62
CA LEU A 367 -21.61 -37.94 30.21
C LEU A 367 -21.18 -36.82 31.17
N LYS A 368 -21.07 -37.14 32.46
CA LYS A 368 -20.39 -36.29 33.44
C LYS A 368 -18.88 -36.52 33.36
N VAL A 369 -18.12 -35.44 33.24
CA VAL A 369 -16.65 -35.41 33.26
C VAL A 369 -16.18 -34.58 34.44
N SER A 370 -15.34 -35.18 35.30
CA SER A 370 -14.81 -34.55 36.52
C SER A 370 -13.28 -34.45 36.51
N GLY A 371 -12.74 -33.49 37.25
CA GLY A 371 -11.29 -33.41 37.50
C GLY A 371 -10.73 -34.63 38.26
N LEU A 372 -9.45 -34.92 38.08
CA LEU A 372 -8.69 -35.94 38.82
C LEU A 372 -8.66 -35.59 40.31
N SER A 373 -8.98 -36.60 41.11
CA SER A 373 -9.03 -36.52 42.57
C SER A 373 -7.68 -36.04 43.14
N PRO A 374 -7.64 -35.35 44.29
CA PRO A 374 -6.42 -34.84 44.94
C PRO A 374 -5.48 -35.93 45.51
N GLN A 375 -5.37 -37.09 44.87
CA GLN A 375 -4.46 -38.17 45.27
C GLN A 375 -3.30 -38.41 44.29
N GLU A 376 -3.34 -37.87 43.08
CA GLU A 376 -2.23 -37.99 42.12
C GLU A 376 -1.37 -36.71 42.10
N PRO A 377 -0.05 -36.79 42.35
CA PRO A 377 0.82 -35.62 42.33
C PRO A 377 1.01 -35.11 40.89
N ILE A 378 0.67 -33.84 40.65
CA ILE A 378 0.94 -33.17 39.37
C ILE A 378 2.45 -33.13 39.12
N ASN A 379 2.87 -33.53 37.92
CA ASN A 379 4.26 -33.40 37.49
C ASN A 379 4.62 -31.90 37.36
N PRO A 380 5.53 -31.36 38.18
CA PRO A 380 5.89 -29.95 38.12
C PRO A 380 6.67 -29.55 36.85
N GLU A 381 7.14 -30.51 36.04
CA GLU A 381 7.77 -30.26 34.73
C GLU A 381 6.74 -30.10 33.60
N GLU A 382 5.47 -30.47 33.82
CA GLU A 382 4.36 -30.45 32.86
C GLU A 382 3.08 -29.93 33.56
N PRO A 383 3.02 -28.65 33.97
CA PRO A 383 1.99 -28.13 34.88
C PRO A 383 0.56 -28.10 34.30
N GLU A 384 0.38 -28.39 33.00
CA GLU A 384 -0.91 -28.34 32.30
C GLU A 384 -1.43 -29.74 31.88
N ALA A 385 -0.69 -30.83 32.11
CA ALA A 385 -0.82 -32.06 31.31
C ALA A 385 -1.65 -33.20 31.90
N PHE A 386 -2.52 -32.97 32.89
CA PHE A 386 -3.41 -34.04 33.38
C PHE A 386 -4.87 -33.71 33.12
N GLY A 387 -5.34 -34.16 31.95
CA GLY A 387 -6.74 -34.08 31.58
C GLY A 387 -7.43 -35.44 31.58
N ALA A 388 -8.67 -35.48 32.07
CA ALA A 388 -9.52 -36.64 31.83
C ALA A 388 -9.99 -36.59 30.38
N VAL A 389 -9.58 -37.56 29.56
CA VAL A 389 -9.91 -37.62 28.13
C VAL A 389 -10.89 -38.77 27.83
N ALA A 390 -11.99 -38.44 27.16
CA ALA A 390 -12.94 -39.40 26.59
C ALA A 390 -13.00 -39.25 25.07
N ASN A 391 -12.73 -40.34 24.36
CA ASN A 391 -12.62 -40.38 22.91
C ASN A 391 -13.70 -41.26 22.28
N ILE A 392 -14.14 -40.88 21.10
CA ILE A 392 -15.04 -41.69 20.30
C ILE A 392 -14.23 -42.83 19.66
N VAL A 393 -14.68 -44.08 19.86
CA VAL A 393 -14.11 -45.27 19.21
C VAL A 393 -14.74 -45.41 17.84
N ASN A 394 -14.50 -44.43 16.96
CA ASN A 394 -14.89 -44.57 15.57
C ASN A 394 -13.66 -44.88 14.71
N THR A 395 -13.82 -45.80 13.76
CA THR A 395 -12.75 -46.34 12.92
C THR A 395 -12.58 -45.58 11.60
N THR A 396 -13.30 -44.48 11.42
CA THR A 396 -13.17 -43.61 10.25
C THR A 396 -11.87 -42.81 10.38
N VAL A 397 -10.85 -43.30 9.69
CA VAL A 397 -9.70 -42.47 9.33
C VAL A 397 -10.23 -41.47 8.31
N PHE A 398 -10.53 -40.25 8.76
CA PHE A 398 -10.62 -39.11 7.85
C PHE A 398 -9.26 -39.02 7.13
N ALA A 399 -9.29 -39.03 5.81
CA ALA A 399 -8.07 -38.97 5.03
C ALA A 399 -7.40 -37.61 5.26
N PRO A 400 -6.06 -37.52 5.16
CA PRO A 400 -5.40 -36.22 5.10
C PRO A 400 -6.07 -35.29 4.07
N GLY A 401 -6.24 -34.02 4.44
CA GLY A 401 -6.96 -33.00 3.68
C GLY A 401 -8.48 -33.01 3.83
N SER A 402 -9.09 -34.05 4.41
CA SER A 402 -10.55 -34.04 4.61
C SER A 402 -11.00 -33.19 5.79
N GLN A 403 -12.13 -32.51 5.63
CA GLN A 403 -12.75 -31.70 6.67
C GLN A 403 -13.93 -32.41 7.36
N PHE A 404 -14.14 -32.10 8.64
CA PHE A 404 -15.30 -32.55 9.41
C PHE A 404 -15.65 -31.55 10.50
N VAL A 405 -16.92 -31.56 10.94
CA VAL A 405 -17.39 -30.75 12.07
C VAL A 405 -17.67 -31.66 13.25
N ILE A 406 -17.19 -31.24 14.43
CA ILE A 406 -17.58 -31.83 15.71
C ILE A 406 -18.45 -30.81 16.44
N SER A 407 -19.58 -31.26 16.97
CA SER A 407 -20.38 -30.43 17.87
C SER A 407 -20.96 -31.22 19.04
N ALA A 408 -21.21 -30.53 20.15
CA ALA A 408 -21.81 -31.13 21.34
C ALA A 408 -22.41 -30.06 22.26
N GLU A 409 -23.32 -30.49 23.13
CA GLU A 409 -23.92 -29.65 24.15
C GLU A 409 -23.16 -29.81 25.46
N PHE A 410 -22.75 -28.69 26.06
CA PHE A 410 -22.00 -28.64 27.32
C PHE A 410 -22.82 -27.98 28.43
N PHE A 411 -22.71 -28.51 29.64
CA PHE A 411 -23.37 -27.98 30.82
C PHE A 411 -22.44 -28.03 32.04
N THR A 412 -22.55 -27.05 32.93
CA THR A 412 -21.94 -27.12 34.26
C THR A 412 -22.91 -26.64 35.32
N SER A 413 -23.04 -27.39 36.42
CA SER A 413 -23.99 -27.05 37.49
C SER A 413 -23.41 -26.00 38.43
N SER A 414 -24.25 -25.11 38.95
CA SER A 414 -23.85 -24.22 40.04
C SER A 414 -23.48 -24.96 41.33
N SER A 415 -23.92 -26.21 41.50
CA SER A 415 -23.62 -27.05 42.66
C SER A 415 -22.27 -27.77 42.60
N ASP A 416 -21.68 -27.88 41.40
CA ASP A 416 -20.41 -28.58 41.12
C ASP A 416 -19.71 -27.93 39.92
N SER A 417 -19.50 -26.61 40.01
CA SER A 417 -19.14 -25.78 38.86
C SER A 417 -17.71 -26.01 38.39
N LEU A 418 -17.54 -26.11 37.07
CA LEU A 418 -16.25 -26.14 36.37
C LEU A 418 -15.51 -24.80 36.41
N ASN A 419 -16.20 -23.68 36.65
CA ASN A 419 -15.65 -22.32 36.59
C ASN A 419 -14.79 -21.97 37.82
N GLN A 420 -13.81 -22.82 38.14
CA GLN A 420 -12.98 -22.71 39.32
C GLN A 420 -11.51 -22.85 38.93
N LEU A 421 -10.69 -21.92 39.44
CA LEU A 421 -9.22 -22.04 39.44
C LEU A 421 -8.61 -22.38 38.05
N GLY A 422 -9.20 -21.81 37.00
CA GLY A 422 -8.73 -21.93 35.62
C GLY A 422 -9.09 -23.24 34.90
N SER A 423 -9.86 -24.16 35.52
CA SER A 423 -10.32 -25.38 34.85
C SER A 423 -11.25 -25.06 33.69
N TYR A 424 -11.19 -25.89 32.65
CA TYR A 424 -12.10 -25.83 31.51
C TYR A 424 -12.34 -27.22 30.91
N GLY A 425 -13.48 -27.38 30.26
CA GLY A 425 -13.74 -28.51 29.37
C GLY A 425 -13.33 -28.15 27.95
N ALA A 426 -13.07 -29.13 27.10
CA ALA A 426 -12.80 -28.90 25.68
C ALA A 426 -13.49 -29.96 24.85
N LEU A 427 -14.06 -29.55 23.71
CA LEU A 427 -14.37 -30.42 22.59
C LEU A 427 -13.18 -30.39 21.64
N PHE A 428 -12.68 -31.55 21.19
CA PHE A 428 -11.42 -31.59 20.44
C PHE A 428 -11.37 -32.63 19.32
N ALA A 429 -10.50 -32.37 18.34
CA ALA A 429 -9.94 -33.31 17.38
C ALA A 429 -8.41 -33.30 17.49
N MET A 430 -7.80 -34.45 17.76
CA MET A 430 -6.35 -34.61 17.85
C MET A 430 -5.82 -35.50 16.72
N TYR A 431 -4.68 -35.13 16.15
CA TYR A 431 -4.09 -35.76 14.97
C TYR A 431 -2.73 -36.39 15.32
N GLY A 432 -2.42 -37.58 14.77
CA GLY A 432 -1.17 -38.28 15.11
C GLY A 432 -0.57 -39.19 14.03
N GLY A 433 0.75 -39.48 14.17
CA GLY A 433 1.50 -40.41 13.31
C GLY A 433 2.96 -39.98 13.06
N GLY A 434 3.93 -40.65 13.71
CA GLY A 434 5.36 -40.46 13.44
C GLY A 434 6.04 -39.38 14.28
N ASN A 435 5.62 -38.11 14.20
CA ASN A 435 6.21 -36.98 14.96
C ASN A 435 5.37 -35.66 14.96
N LEU A 436 4.03 -35.70 14.98
CA LEU A 436 3.17 -34.51 15.16
C LEU A 436 1.98 -34.84 16.07
N ASP A 437 1.73 -33.99 17.07
CA ASP A 437 0.62 -34.02 18.05
C ASP A 437 -0.17 -32.69 17.97
N SER A 438 -0.80 -32.39 16.83
CA SER A 438 -1.64 -31.19 16.68
C SER A 438 -3.09 -31.47 17.10
N MET A 439 -3.82 -30.44 17.50
CA MET A 439 -5.19 -30.56 17.99
C MET A 439 -6.00 -29.30 17.69
N ASP A 440 -7.17 -29.48 17.09
CA ASP A 440 -8.22 -28.46 17.03
C ASP A 440 -9.13 -28.62 18.25
N PHE A 441 -9.50 -27.52 18.89
CA PHE A 441 -10.38 -27.57 20.05
C PHE A 441 -11.14 -26.28 20.29
N VAL A 442 -12.33 -26.40 20.89
CA VAL A 442 -13.08 -25.29 21.45
C VAL A 442 -13.21 -25.47 22.97
N SER A 443 -12.83 -24.44 23.73
CA SER A 443 -12.83 -24.47 25.20
C SER A 443 -14.18 -24.08 25.79
N PHE A 444 -14.73 -24.93 26.66
CA PHE A 444 -15.83 -24.64 27.56
C PHE A 444 -15.32 -24.07 28.89
N LYS A 445 -15.30 -22.73 29.01
CA LYS A 445 -14.81 -22.00 30.19
C LYS A 445 -15.70 -20.81 30.52
N ASN A 446 -15.77 -20.44 31.80
CA ASN A 446 -16.55 -19.29 32.30
C ASN A 446 -18.02 -19.28 31.85
N ALA A 447 -18.58 -20.47 31.60
CA ALA A 447 -19.93 -20.61 31.07
C ALA A 447 -20.98 -20.30 32.14
N THR A 448 -22.13 -19.77 31.72
CA THR A 448 -23.26 -19.61 32.64
C THR A 448 -23.66 -20.98 33.20
N THR A 449 -23.70 -21.10 34.53
CA THR A 449 -24.06 -22.35 35.21
C THR A 449 -25.55 -22.65 35.06
N ASP A 450 -25.90 -23.93 35.11
CA ASP A 450 -27.27 -24.45 35.03
C ASP A 450 -27.97 -24.15 33.68
N THR A 451 -27.18 -23.99 32.61
CA THR A 451 -27.66 -23.86 31.22
C THR A 451 -26.78 -24.69 30.28
N TRP A 452 -27.39 -25.25 29.23
CA TRP A 452 -26.66 -25.91 28.15
C TRP A 452 -26.08 -24.89 27.17
N HIS A 453 -24.93 -25.21 26.60
CA HIS A 453 -24.18 -24.38 25.65
C HIS A 453 -23.74 -25.24 24.48
N HIS A 454 -24.08 -24.80 23.27
CA HIS A 454 -23.64 -25.44 22.04
C HIS A 454 -22.18 -25.09 21.77
N LEU A 455 -21.34 -26.11 21.58
CA LEU A 455 -19.96 -25.97 21.14
C LEU A 455 -19.79 -26.72 19.83
N GLU A 456 -19.10 -26.10 18.88
CA GLU A 456 -18.74 -26.70 17.61
C GLU A 456 -17.37 -26.23 17.13
N VAL A 457 -16.75 -27.04 16.27
CA VAL A 457 -15.44 -26.77 15.66
C VAL A 457 -15.35 -27.47 14.30
N LEU A 458 -14.93 -26.72 13.27
CA LEU A 458 -14.51 -27.25 11.97
C LEU A 458 -13.05 -27.72 12.09
N CYS A 459 -12.76 -28.89 11.53
CA CYS A 459 -11.49 -29.60 11.69
C CYS A 459 -10.98 -30.05 10.32
N THR A 460 -9.71 -29.77 10.00
CA THR A 460 -9.04 -30.23 8.77
C THR A 460 -7.97 -31.24 9.14
N VAL A 461 -8.01 -32.44 8.54
CA VAL A 461 -7.00 -33.48 8.84
C VAL A 461 -5.64 -33.12 8.23
N PRO A 462 -4.56 -33.00 9.02
CA PRO A 462 -3.24 -32.67 8.50
C PRO A 462 -2.68 -33.73 7.55
N ALA A 463 -1.84 -33.32 6.58
CA ALA A 463 -1.20 -34.17 5.58
C ALA A 463 -0.52 -35.44 6.16
N ASN A 464 0.09 -35.32 7.35
CA ASN A 464 0.84 -36.40 8.01
C ASN A 464 0.03 -37.21 9.02
N ALA A 465 -1.26 -36.90 9.20
CA ALA A 465 -2.09 -37.58 10.17
C ALA A 465 -2.49 -38.97 9.68
N SER A 466 -2.15 -39.97 10.48
CA SER A 466 -2.57 -41.38 10.28
C SER A 466 -3.64 -41.82 11.28
N ILE A 467 -3.89 -40.98 12.30
CA ILE A 467 -4.84 -41.20 13.39
C ILE A 467 -5.57 -39.87 13.63
N VAL A 468 -6.89 -39.93 13.75
CA VAL A 468 -7.76 -38.83 14.18
C VAL A 468 -8.53 -39.29 15.41
N ASN A 469 -8.36 -38.58 16.53
CA ASN A 469 -9.05 -38.86 17.79
C ASN A 469 -9.95 -37.68 18.14
N VAL A 470 -11.25 -37.93 18.18
CA VAL A 470 -12.26 -36.92 18.52
C VAL A 470 -12.84 -37.22 19.89
N GLY A 471 -13.06 -36.19 20.69
CA GLY A 471 -13.56 -36.40 22.04
C GLY A 471 -13.78 -35.14 22.85
N VAL A 472 -13.91 -35.36 24.16
CA VAL A 472 -13.98 -34.30 25.16
C VAL A 472 -12.90 -34.48 26.20
N MET A 473 -12.36 -33.36 26.66
CA MET A 473 -11.26 -33.30 27.61
C MET A 473 -11.60 -32.38 28.76
N TYR A 474 -11.24 -32.77 29.98
CA TYR A 474 -11.16 -31.87 31.13
C TYR A 474 -9.73 -31.37 31.25
N VAL A 475 -9.49 -30.07 31.26
CA VAL A 475 -8.16 -29.50 31.53
C VAL A 475 -8.12 -28.97 32.96
N GLN A 476 -7.21 -29.53 33.75
CA GLN A 476 -7.09 -29.27 35.19
C GLN A 476 -5.76 -28.58 35.51
N PRO A 477 -5.74 -27.26 35.79
CA PRO A 477 -4.50 -26.54 36.10
C PRO A 477 -3.87 -26.90 37.45
N SER A 478 -4.64 -27.42 38.40
CA SER A 478 -4.13 -27.82 39.73
C SER A 478 -4.96 -28.94 40.35
N ASP A 479 -4.40 -29.64 41.34
CA ASP A 479 -5.08 -30.70 42.12
C ASP A 479 -6.26 -30.16 42.95
N THR A 480 -6.38 -28.83 43.04
CA THR A 480 -7.50 -28.12 43.67
C THR A 480 -8.50 -27.52 42.69
N SER A 481 -8.19 -27.48 41.39
CA SER A 481 -9.06 -26.97 40.33
C SER A 481 -10.12 -28.03 39.98
N LEU A 482 -11.05 -28.24 40.92
CA LEU A 482 -12.12 -29.23 40.85
C LEU A 482 -13.38 -28.68 40.17
N GLY A 483 -14.39 -29.54 40.04
CA GLY A 483 -15.67 -29.24 39.40
C GLY A 483 -15.96 -30.25 38.29
N SER A 484 -17.13 -30.13 37.68
CA SER A 484 -17.54 -31.02 36.60
C SER A 484 -18.24 -30.28 35.47
N PHE A 485 -18.15 -30.85 34.28
CA PHE A 485 -19.05 -30.54 33.18
C PHE A 485 -19.75 -31.80 32.69
N TYR A 486 -20.81 -31.59 31.92
CA TYR A 486 -21.65 -32.62 31.36
C TYR A 486 -21.68 -32.40 29.85
N VAL A 487 -21.66 -33.49 29.09
CA VAL A 487 -21.68 -33.49 27.64
C VAL A 487 -22.81 -34.37 27.15
N ASP A 488 -23.55 -33.87 26.17
CA ASP A 488 -24.65 -34.58 25.52
C ASP A 488 -24.71 -34.21 24.03
N ASP A 489 -25.47 -34.96 23.26
CA ASP A 489 -25.75 -34.78 21.82
C ASP A 489 -24.49 -34.58 20.95
N VAL A 490 -23.48 -35.41 21.17
CA VAL A 490 -22.19 -35.34 20.45
C VAL A 490 -22.35 -35.78 19.00
N HIS A 491 -22.05 -34.88 18.08
CA HIS A 491 -22.07 -35.10 16.64
C HIS A 491 -20.67 -35.05 16.05
N LEU A 492 -20.42 -35.94 15.11
CA LEU A 492 -19.24 -35.96 14.25
C LEU A 492 -19.75 -36.14 12.82
N LYS A 493 -19.61 -35.11 11.99
CA LYS A 493 -20.16 -35.11 10.63
C LYS A 493 -19.07 -34.73 9.64
N ALA A 494 -18.85 -35.57 8.62
CA ALA A 494 -17.97 -35.23 7.52
C ALA A 494 -18.52 -34.03 6.74
N VAL A 495 -17.65 -33.14 6.27
CA VAL A 495 -18.02 -32.14 5.27
C VAL A 495 -18.10 -32.87 3.92
N SER A 496 -19.23 -32.71 3.23
CA SER A 496 -19.48 -33.37 1.93
C SER A 496 -19.37 -32.42 0.74
N GLU A 497 -19.68 -31.15 0.97
CA GLU A 497 -19.38 -30.02 0.08
C GLU A 497 -19.05 -28.84 1.01
N GLY A 498 -17.99 -28.10 0.69
CA GLY A 498 -17.42 -27.01 1.49
C GLY A 498 -16.59 -26.10 0.60
N GLY A 499 -16.14 -24.97 1.14
CA GLY A 499 -15.21 -24.10 0.44
C GLY A 499 -15.75 -23.56 -0.89
N VAL A 500 -14.87 -23.33 -1.87
CA VAL A 500 -15.25 -22.67 -3.13
C VAL A 500 -16.32 -23.41 -3.95
N ASP A 501 -16.54 -24.71 -3.70
CA ASP A 501 -17.65 -25.47 -4.29
C ASP A 501 -19.04 -24.90 -3.89
N LEU A 502 -19.12 -24.16 -2.78
CA LEU A 502 -20.35 -23.52 -2.29
C LEU A 502 -20.57 -22.12 -2.85
N LEU A 503 -19.58 -21.55 -3.55
CA LEU A 503 -19.65 -20.19 -4.07
C LEU A 503 -20.79 -20.04 -5.08
N ALA A 504 -21.58 -18.98 -4.93
CA ALA A 504 -22.77 -18.76 -5.75
C ALA A 504 -23.13 -17.28 -5.84
N GLU A 505 -24.01 -16.92 -6.78
CA GLU A 505 -24.53 -15.55 -6.98
C GLU A 505 -25.04 -14.87 -5.69
N LYS A 506 -25.53 -15.65 -4.72
CA LYS A 506 -26.05 -15.12 -3.44
C LYS A 506 -24.99 -14.41 -2.59
N HIS A 507 -23.71 -14.66 -2.84
CA HIS A 507 -22.60 -14.02 -2.11
C HIS A 507 -22.29 -12.63 -2.65
N PHE A 508 -22.81 -12.27 -3.83
CA PHE A 508 -22.52 -11.01 -4.49
C PHE A 508 -23.62 -9.97 -4.22
N THR A 509 -23.21 -8.77 -3.81
CA THR A 509 -24.09 -7.63 -3.58
C THR A 509 -23.67 -6.44 -4.44
N GLU A 510 -24.60 -5.87 -5.20
CA GLU A 510 -24.37 -4.57 -5.87
C GLU A 510 -24.30 -3.46 -4.81
N VAL A 511 -23.15 -2.78 -4.73
CA VAL A 511 -22.87 -1.75 -3.73
C VAL A 511 -23.27 -0.37 -4.26
N LEU A 512 -22.65 0.10 -5.35
CA LEU A 512 -22.79 1.47 -5.86
C LEU A 512 -22.56 1.59 -7.37
N THR A 513 -22.77 2.78 -7.92
CA THR A 513 -22.48 3.13 -9.33
C THR A 513 -21.46 4.27 -9.38
N PHE A 514 -20.29 4.03 -9.96
CA PHE A 514 -19.18 4.98 -10.10
C PHE A 514 -19.09 5.61 -11.50
N GLY A 515 -19.70 4.99 -12.51
CA GLY A 515 -19.61 5.45 -13.90
C GLY A 515 -20.69 4.90 -14.80
N ALA A 516 -20.66 5.29 -16.08
CA ALA A 516 -21.50 4.68 -17.12
C ALA A 516 -20.85 3.45 -17.77
N ALA A 517 -19.53 3.32 -17.61
CA ALA A 517 -18.75 2.17 -18.01
C ALA A 517 -17.50 2.06 -17.13
N SER A 518 -16.88 0.88 -17.11
CA SER A 518 -15.51 0.67 -16.61
C SER A 518 -14.59 0.33 -17.77
N SER A 519 -13.31 0.67 -17.67
CA SER A 519 -12.28 0.30 -18.63
C SER A 519 -11.05 -0.32 -18.00
N GLY A 520 -11.09 -0.72 -16.73
CA GLY A 520 -9.92 -1.14 -15.95
C GLY A 520 -10.17 -0.81 -14.48
N SER A 521 -9.69 -1.64 -13.56
CA SER A 521 -9.69 -1.30 -12.14
C SER A 521 -8.62 -2.07 -11.40
N ASP A 522 -8.27 -1.57 -10.22
CA ASP A 522 -7.36 -2.19 -9.29
C ASP A 522 -7.75 -1.88 -7.83
N ILE A 523 -7.18 -2.61 -6.87
CA ILE A 523 -7.42 -2.42 -5.44
C ILE A 523 -6.10 -2.34 -4.65
N GLY A 524 -6.05 -1.53 -3.60
CA GLY A 524 -4.90 -1.41 -2.71
C GLY A 524 -5.21 -0.43 -1.58
N ASP A 525 -4.36 -0.36 -0.55
CA ASP A 525 -4.49 0.64 0.52
C ASP A 525 -3.66 1.87 0.12
N ILE A 526 -4.26 2.77 -0.68
CA ILE A 526 -3.51 3.88 -1.31
C ILE A 526 -2.99 4.87 -0.26
N ASP A 527 -3.77 5.08 0.80
CA ASP A 527 -3.48 6.09 1.83
C ASP A 527 -3.07 5.53 3.20
N GLY A 528 -2.60 4.27 3.21
CA GLY A 528 -1.99 3.63 4.37
C GLY A 528 -2.91 3.50 5.59
N ASP A 529 -4.23 3.63 5.40
CA ASP A 529 -5.21 3.69 6.48
C ASP A 529 -5.76 2.31 6.89
N ASN A 530 -5.25 1.25 6.25
CA ASN A 530 -5.65 -0.16 6.34
C ASN A 530 -7.09 -0.40 5.87
N LYS A 531 -7.58 0.42 4.95
CA LYS A 531 -8.86 0.17 4.28
C LYS A 531 -8.66 0.23 2.77
N MET A 532 -9.38 -0.63 2.08
CA MET A 532 -9.15 -0.81 0.66
C MET A 532 -9.68 0.36 -0.17
N ASP A 533 -8.85 0.81 -1.09
CA ASP A 533 -9.19 1.70 -2.19
C ASP A 533 -9.35 0.95 -3.47
N ILE A 534 -10.46 1.22 -4.16
CA ILE A 534 -10.70 0.69 -5.48
C ILE A 534 -10.59 1.81 -6.50
N ILE A 535 -9.64 1.72 -7.43
CA ILE A 535 -9.57 2.63 -8.56
C ILE A 535 -10.22 2.02 -9.80
N ALA A 536 -10.94 2.82 -10.58
CA ALA A 536 -11.57 2.35 -11.82
C ALA A 536 -11.53 3.43 -12.93
N GLY A 537 -11.10 3.02 -14.11
CA GLY A 537 -11.19 3.83 -15.33
C GLY A 537 -12.61 3.84 -15.88
N THR A 538 -13.06 4.97 -16.43
CA THR A 538 -14.45 5.15 -16.91
C THR A 538 -14.61 5.01 -18.43
N GLY A 539 -13.63 4.42 -19.11
CA GLY A 539 -13.59 4.27 -20.57
C GLY A 539 -13.70 5.62 -21.28
N ALA A 540 -14.72 5.78 -22.12
CA ALA A 540 -14.98 7.03 -22.85
C ALA A 540 -15.33 8.24 -21.94
N GLY A 541 -15.44 8.02 -20.62
CA GLY A 541 -15.55 9.09 -19.63
C GLY A 541 -14.24 9.84 -19.37
N GLU A 542 -13.10 9.32 -19.84
CA GLU A 542 -11.76 9.94 -19.73
C GLU A 542 -11.37 10.30 -18.29
N LYS A 543 -11.85 9.50 -17.33
CA LYS A 543 -11.56 9.65 -15.89
C LYS A 543 -11.08 8.35 -15.26
N ILE A 544 -10.27 8.49 -14.22
CA ILE A 544 -10.08 7.48 -13.17
C ILE A 544 -10.84 7.92 -11.92
N VAL A 545 -11.53 6.99 -11.27
CA VAL A 545 -12.30 7.21 -10.04
C VAL A 545 -11.71 6.34 -8.93
N ARG A 546 -11.44 6.92 -7.76
CA ARG A 546 -11.14 6.21 -6.51
C ARG A 546 -12.43 6.01 -5.72
N MET A 547 -12.64 4.81 -5.23
CA MET A 547 -13.71 4.40 -4.33
C MET A 547 -13.04 3.86 -3.06
N GLU A 548 -12.90 4.71 -2.07
CA GLU A 548 -12.28 4.40 -0.78
C GLU A 548 -13.32 3.80 0.16
N PHE A 549 -13.07 2.62 0.70
CA PHE A 549 -13.92 2.03 1.73
C PHE A 549 -13.60 2.68 3.09
N MET A 550 -14.58 3.30 3.72
CA MET A 550 -14.41 4.03 4.98
C MET A 550 -14.58 3.15 6.24
N GLY A 551 -14.78 1.84 6.07
CA GLY A 551 -15.07 0.88 7.14
C GLY A 551 -16.56 0.69 7.45
N GLY A 552 -16.89 -0.38 8.18
CA GLY A 552 -18.26 -0.76 8.54
C GLY A 552 -18.76 -1.92 7.70
N ASP A 553 -20.06 -1.95 7.37
CA ASP A 553 -20.66 -2.96 6.48
C ASP A 553 -20.25 -2.69 5.01
N PRO A 554 -19.47 -3.56 4.34
CA PRO A 554 -18.99 -3.34 2.98
C PRO A 554 -20.10 -3.38 1.92
N THR A 555 -21.26 -3.94 2.25
CA THR A 555 -22.43 -3.95 1.34
C THR A 555 -23.14 -2.59 1.28
N ALA A 556 -22.83 -1.68 2.21
CA ALA A 556 -23.50 -0.40 2.33
C ALA A 556 -22.77 0.71 1.55
N ALA A 557 -23.39 1.20 0.47
CA ALA A 557 -22.87 2.30 -0.37
C ALA A 557 -22.46 3.57 0.39
N GLY A 558 -23.04 3.83 1.58
CA GLY A 558 -22.71 5.01 2.40
C GLY A 558 -21.37 4.93 3.11
N ASN A 559 -20.72 3.76 3.08
CA ASN A 559 -19.39 3.51 3.64
C ASN A 559 -18.29 3.66 2.58
N TYR A 560 -18.58 4.28 1.44
CA TYR A 560 -17.58 4.54 0.39
C TYR A 560 -17.48 6.03 0.08
N SER A 561 -16.27 6.54 -0.02
CA SER A 561 -15.96 7.85 -0.60
C SER A 561 -15.62 7.66 -2.08
N VAL A 562 -16.30 8.37 -2.99
CA VAL A 562 -16.17 8.14 -4.44
C VAL A 562 -15.79 9.45 -5.14
N ASN A 563 -14.55 9.54 -5.62
CA ASN A 563 -13.98 10.77 -6.18
C ASN A 563 -13.24 10.51 -7.50
N PRO A 564 -13.42 11.35 -8.55
CA PRO A 564 -12.52 11.34 -9.70
C PRO A 564 -11.11 11.80 -9.28
N ILE A 565 -10.09 10.98 -9.58
CA ILE A 565 -8.68 11.26 -9.24
C ILE A 565 -7.83 11.66 -10.45
N LEU A 566 -8.35 11.45 -11.66
CA LEU A 566 -7.74 11.93 -12.90
C LEU A 566 -8.83 12.22 -13.92
N GLU A 567 -8.71 13.32 -14.65
CA GLU A 567 -9.55 13.65 -15.81
C GLU A 567 -8.70 14.27 -16.92
N SER A 568 -8.87 13.76 -18.15
CA SER A 568 -8.33 14.41 -19.35
C SER A 568 -9.31 15.44 -19.93
N ILE A 569 -8.77 16.50 -20.53
CA ILE A 569 -9.54 17.50 -21.29
C ILE A 569 -8.90 17.70 -22.65
N GLY A 570 -9.58 17.32 -23.73
CA GLY A 570 -9.17 17.70 -25.08
C GLY A 570 -9.58 16.72 -26.17
N ALA A 571 -9.05 16.93 -27.36
CA ALA A 571 -9.06 15.94 -28.43
C ALA A 571 -7.60 15.77 -28.91
N PRO A 572 -7.16 14.56 -29.27
CA PRO A 572 -7.91 13.28 -29.28
C PRO A 572 -8.27 12.78 -27.87
N ALA A 573 -9.25 11.87 -27.80
CA ALA A 573 -9.73 11.33 -26.53
C ALA A 573 -8.74 10.31 -25.95
N ASP A 574 -8.56 10.33 -24.63
CA ASP A 574 -7.79 9.36 -23.88
C ASP A 574 -8.60 8.10 -23.58
N TRP A 575 -7.90 6.99 -23.37
CA TRP A 575 -8.51 5.75 -22.88
C TRP A 575 -7.57 5.13 -21.87
N TYR A 576 -7.79 5.42 -20.60
CA TYR A 576 -6.99 4.88 -19.51
C TYR A 576 -7.29 3.40 -19.31
N PHE A 577 -6.32 2.58 -19.69
CA PHE A 577 -6.35 1.15 -19.53
C PHE A 577 -5.03 0.55 -20.00
N PRO A 578 -4.38 -0.30 -19.17
CA PRO A 578 -4.68 -0.62 -17.78
C PRO A 578 -4.15 0.43 -16.82
N LEU A 579 -4.48 0.20 -15.56
CA LEU A 579 -4.08 0.96 -14.40
C LEU A 579 -3.67 -0.04 -13.31
N ASP A 580 -2.79 0.40 -12.42
CA ASP A 580 -2.19 -0.40 -11.35
C ASP A 580 -2.05 0.50 -10.12
N ILE A 581 -2.43 0.02 -8.94
CA ILE A 581 -1.96 0.54 -7.67
C ILE A 581 -0.65 -0.19 -7.40
N SER A 582 0.41 0.57 -7.13
CA SER A 582 1.71 -0.04 -6.87
C SER A 582 1.66 -0.95 -5.65
N ASP A 583 2.31 -2.12 -5.73
CA ASP A 583 2.46 -3.03 -4.58
C ASP A 583 3.31 -2.42 -3.45
N ASN A 584 4.10 -1.40 -3.78
CA ASN A 584 4.99 -0.69 -2.87
C ASN A 584 4.97 0.82 -3.14
N ASP A 585 5.25 1.58 -2.10
CA ASP A 585 5.43 3.04 -2.13
C ASP A 585 6.63 3.42 -3.03
N LEU A 586 6.35 3.88 -4.25
CA LEU A 586 7.33 4.08 -5.33
C LEU A 586 8.30 5.22 -5.01
N ASP A 587 7.86 6.24 -4.28
CA ASP A 587 8.64 7.44 -4.00
C ASP A 587 9.17 7.55 -2.55
N GLY A 588 8.65 6.71 -1.65
CA GLY A 588 9.12 6.52 -0.28
C GLY A 588 8.42 7.41 0.75
N ASP A 589 7.25 7.97 0.45
CA ASP A 589 6.52 8.88 1.34
C ASP A 589 5.55 8.19 2.32
N GLY A 590 5.29 6.91 2.13
CA GLY A 590 4.45 6.03 2.93
C GLY A 590 3.12 5.66 2.29
N GLU A 591 2.79 6.23 1.13
CA GLU A 591 1.53 6.04 0.40
C GLU A 591 1.77 5.28 -0.91
N LEU A 592 0.72 4.74 -1.56
CA LEU A 592 0.88 4.00 -2.81
C LEU A 592 0.49 4.83 -4.03
N GLU A 593 1.31 4.77 -5.07
CA GLU A 593 1.04 5.46 -6.33
C GLU A 593 0.15 4.65 -7.26
N VAL A 594 -0.53 5.38 -8.14
CA VAL A 594 -1.37 4.82 -9.20
C VAL A 594 -0.69 5.01 -10.55
N VAL A 595 -0.27 3.91 -11.17
CA VAL A 595 0.35 3.89 -12.50
C VAL A 595 -0.68 3.59 -13.57
N ILE A 596 -0.81 4.47 -14.55
CA ILE A 596 -1.86 4.42 -15.57
C ILE A 596 -1.21 4.41 -16.94
N THR A 597 -1.70 3.54 -17.83
CA THR A 597 -1.40 3.66 -19.25
C THR A 597 -2.58 4.20 -20.05
N ASN A 598 -2.25 4.86 -21.16
CA ASN A 598 -3.21 5.36 -22.10
C ASN A 598 -3.16 4.59 -23.41
N ARG A 599 -4.09 3.64 -23.55
CA ARG A 599 -4.19 2.76 -24.73
C ARG A 599 -4.32 3.52 -26.05
N ASN A 600 -4.89 4.73 -26.02
CA ASN A 600 -5.17 5.56 -27.19
C ASN A 600 -4.25 6.79 -27.31
N ALA A 601 -3.05 6.76 -26.72
CA ALA A 601 -2.02 7.80 -26.85
C ALA A 601 -1.45 7.91 -28.28
N SER A 602 -2.29 8.35 -29.21
CA SER A 602 -2.06 8.35 -30.66
C SER A 602 -1.36 9.61 -31.16
N GLU A 603 -1.30 10.66 -30.34
CA GLU A 603 -0.72 11.95 -30.69
C GLU A 603 0.36 12.38 -29.69
N ALA A 604 1.27 13.24 -30.14
CA ALA A 604 2.38 13.72 -29.32
C ALA A 604 1.98 14.61 -28.13
N THR A 605 0.70 14.87 -27.90
CA THR A 605 0.19 15.59 -26.73
C THR A 605 -0.32 14.67 -25.63
N GLN A 606 -0.50 13.38 -25.92
CA GLN A 606 -1.01 12.40 -24.96
C GLN A 606 0.16 11.69 -24.28
N ALA A 607 0.09 11.59 -22.95
CA ALA A 607 1.00 10.72 -22.22
C ALA A 607 0.61 9.26 -22.48
N MET A 608 1.61 8.39 -22.61
CA MET A 608 1.44 6.94 -22.69
C MET A 608 1.39 6.31 -21.31
N ILE A 609 2.23 6.78 -20.39
CA ILE A 609 2.25 6.38 -18.97
C ILE A 609 2.10 7.65 -18.13
N LEU A 610 1.31 7.55 -17.06
CA LEU A 610 1.11 8.55 -16.03
C LEU A 610 1.32 7.85 -14.68
N VAL A 611 1.99 8.49 -13.73
CA VAL A 611 2.07 8.06 -12.33
C VAL A 611 1.41 9.16 -11.51
N LEU A 612 0.36 8.79 -10.79
CA LEU A 612 -0.31 9.65 -9.84
C LEU A 612 0.20 9.32 -8.46
N ASP A 613 0.65 10.33 -7.77
CA ASP A 613 1.14 10.26 -6.41
C ASP A 613 0.04 10.76 -5.47
N TYR A 614 -0.19 10.04 -4.38
CA TYR A 614 -1.18 10.41 -3.38
C TYR A 614 -0.55 11.40 -2.40
N ASP A 615 -0.72 12.70 -2.66
CA ASP A 615 -0.34 13.75 -1.71
C ASP A 615 -1.49 13.93 -0.71
N PRO A 616 -1.41 13.32 0.50
CA PRO A 616 -2.52 13.31 1.44
C PRO A 616 -2.88 14.74 1.79
N PRO A 617 -4.17 15.10 1.79
CA PRO A 617 -4.53 16.33 2.46
C PRO A 617 -4.56 16.15 3.97
N PHE A 618 -3.41 16.34 4.63
CA PHE A 618 -3.26 16.57 6.08
C PHE A 618 -4.19 15.78 7.02
N THR A 619 -3.70 14.72 7.67
CA THR A 619 -4.43 14.08 8.78
C THR A 619 -4.26 14.85 10.11
N PHE A 620 -5.38 15.18 10.78
CA PHE A 620 -5.42 15.81 12.11
C PHE A 620 -6.22 14.96 13.11
N ASP A 621 -5.65 14.69 14.29
CA ASP A 621 -6.35 14.11 15.44
C ASP A 621 -7.44 15.09 15.93
N ARG A 622 -8.71 14.71 15.73
CA ARG A 622 -9.90 15.47 16.10
C ARG A 622 -10.41 15.16 17.51
N THR A 623 -9.54 14.81 18.46
CA THR A 623 -9.95 14.73 19.86
C THR A 623 -10.12 16.11 20.51
N GLY A 624 -11.26 16.73 20.20
CA GLY A 624 -11.92 17.70 21.07
C GLY A 624 -11.65 19.18 20.80
N GLN A 625 -12.29 19.77 19.77
CA GLN A 625 -13.31 20.81 19.96
C GLN A 625 -13.95 21.30 18.66
N LYS A 626 -15.21 21.76 18.81
CA LYS A 626 -16.11 22.28 17.77
C LYS A 626 -15.92 23.78 17.58
N ASN A 627 -15.75 24.21 16.33
CA ASN A 627 -16.47 25.35 15.76
C ASN A 627 -16.27 25.44 14.24
N SER A 628 -17.39 25.73 13.59
CA SER A 628 -17.62 25.79 12.15
C SER A 628 -17.35 27.19 11.62
N GLU A 629 -16.22 27.41 10.97
CA GLU A 629 -16.07 28.43 9.93
C GLU A 629 -15.46 27.76 8.69
N HIS A 630 -16.08 28.01 7.54
CA HIS A 630 -15.82 27.36 6.26
C HIS A 630 -14.38 27.59 5.78
N LEU A 631 -13.53 26.59 5.94
CA LEU A 631 -12.38 26.38 5.05
C LEU A 631 -12.75 25.29 4.05
N ALA A 632 -12.24 25.38 2.82
CA ALA A 632 -12.39 24.34 1.81
C ALA A 632 -11.74 23.02 2.30
N PRO A 633 -12.03 21.87 1.69
CA PRO A 633 -11.25 20.66 1.94
C PRO A 633 -9.76 20.98 1.83
N ASN A 634 -8.96 20.49 2.79
CA ASN A 634 -7.49 20.45 2.77
C ASN A 634 -6.77 21.76 3.20
N TRP A 635 -7.47 22.70 3.87
CA TRP A 635 -6.87 23.94 4.42
C TRP A 635 -6.90 23.99 5.96
N SER A 636 -5.75 24.34 6.58
CA SER A 636 -5.62 24.65 8.02
C SER A 636 -5.14 26.10 8.24
N ILE A 637 -5.37 26.66 9.44
CA ILE A 637 -4.74 27.91 9.91
C ILE A 637 -4.07 27.61 11.24
N ALA A 638 -2.75 27.38 11.23
CA ALA A 638 -1.95 27.05 12.43
C ALA A 638 -1.68 28.26 13.35
N ALA A 639 -1.80 29.47 12.80
CA ALA A 639 -1.84 30.75 13.51
C ALA A 639 -2.38 31.82 12.55
N THR A 640 -3.10 32.83 13.05
CA THR A 640 -3.40 34.03 12.25
C THR A 640 -2.44 35.15 12.63
N ALA A 641 -1.53 35.49 11.72
CA ALA A 641 -0.79 36.73 11.80
C ALA A 641 -1.74 37.90 11.57
N THR A 642 -1.65 38.97 12.37
CA THR A 642 -2.23 40.28 11.98
C THR A 642 -1.42 41.00 10.90
N GLY A 643 -0.39 40.34 10.34
CA GLY A 643 0.53 40.88 9.33
C GLY A 643 0.01 40.69 7.91
N HIS A 644 0.17 41.70 7.06
CA HIS A 644 -0.30 41.67 5.68
C HIS A 644 0.91 41.59 4.73
N ASN A 645 0.81 40.77 3.67
CA ASN A 645 1.76 40.75 2.54
C ASN A 645 3.19 40.25 2.87
N SER A 646 3.34 39.22 3.72
CA SER A 646 4.65 38.66 4.09
C SER A 646 5.50 38.28 2.86
N ARG A 647 6.81 38.54 2.93
CA ARG A 647 7.78 38.34 1.82
C ARG A 647 8.83 37.27 2.10
N THR A 648 9.18 37.07 3.37
CA THR A 648 10.12 36.06 3.83
C THR A 648 9.62 35.53 5.17
N ALA A 649 9.72 34.23 5.38
CA ALA A 649 9.61 33.59 6.68
C ALA A 649 10.76 32.59 6.86
N ILE A 650 11.29 32.48 8.07
CA ILE A 650 12.30 31.51 8.46
C ILE A 650 11.76 30.80 9.70
N GLY A 651 11.78 29.47 9.73
CA GLY A 651 11.28 28.66 10.84
C GLY A 651 12.29 27.61 11.30
N GLY A 652 12.02 27.02 12.46
CA GLY A 652 12.79 25.87 13.00
C GLY A 652 14.03 26.25 13.79
N MET A 653 14.12 27.51 14.23
CA MET A 653 15.25 28.03 15.02
C MET A 653 14.83 28.13 16.49
N ASP A 654 15.72 27.82 17.43
CA ASP A 654 15.56 28.10 18.86
C ASP A 654 16.37 29.36 19.17
N MET A 655 15.75 30.51 18.95
CA MET A 655 16.35 31.84 18.95
C MET A 655 16.58 32.36 20.37
N ASP A 656 15.83 31.87 21.35
CA ASP A 656 15.92 32.31 22.76
C ASP A 656 16.43 31.21 23.72
N ASN A 657 16.85 30.07 23.17
CA ASN A 657 17.49 28.94 23.85
C ASN A 657 16.61 28.29 24.93
N ASP A 658 15.30 28.26 24.75
CA ASP A 658 14.37 27.58 25.66
C ASP A 658 13.94 26.18 25.18
N GLY A 659 14.29 25.83 23.94
CA GLY A 659 14.01 24.54 23.30
C GLY A 659 12.71 24.50 22.48
N ALA A 660 11.91 25.58 22.49
CA ALA A 660 10.89 25.80 21.48
C ALA A 660 11.54 26.20 20.14
N GLN A 661 10.78 26.11 19.07
CA GLN A 661 11.22 26.55 17.76
C GLN A 661 10.34 27.71 17.30
N GLU A 662 10.99 28.78 16.84
CA GLU A 662 10.33 29.97 16.36
C GLU A 662 10.21 29.98 14.84
N VAL A 663 9.23 30.74 14.39
CA VAL A 663 9.06 31.21 13.02
C VAL A 663 9.10 32.74 13.03
N ILE A 664 10.09 33.32 12.36
CA ILE A 664 10.14 34.75 12.09
C ILE A 664 9.62 35.05 10.69
N ALA A 665 8.75 36.04 10.55
CA ALA A 665 8.20 36.46 9.27
C ALA A 665 8.30 37.98 9.08
N VAL A 666 8.44 38.39 7.83
CA VAL A 666 8.35 39.79 7.42
C VAL A 666 6.89 40.22 7.41
N ASP A 667 6.59 41.36 8.04
CA ASP A 667 5.35 42.11 7.84
C ASP A 667 5.67 43.31 6.94
N TYR A 668 5.51 43.07 5.64
CA TYR A 668 5.92 43.99 4.60
C TYR A 668 5.08 45.27 4.60
N ASP A 669 3.76 45.15 4.76
CA ASP A 669 2.88 46.32 4.83
C ASP A 669 3.09 47.07 6.16
N GLY A 670 3.44 46.35 7.23
CA GLY A 670 3.81 46.90 8.54
C GLY A 670 5.23 47.49 8.61
N ASN A 671 6.06 47.34 7.58
CA ASN A 671 7.48 47.69 7.55
C ASN A 671 8.25 47.16 8.79
N LYS A 672 8.00 45.90 9.16
CA LYS A 672 8.56 45.27 10.36
C LYS A 672 8.75 43.76 10.17
N VAL A 673 9.25 43.10 11.20
CA VAL A 673 9.27 41.62 11.30
C VAL A 673 8.52 41.18 12.56
N VAL A 674 7.99 39.97 12.54
CA VAL A 674 7.21 39.35 13.62
C VAL A 674 7.78 37.97 13.91
N VAL A 675 7.87 37.60 15.19
CA VAL A 675 8.36 36.29 15.65
C VAL A 675 7.21 35.56 16.30
N TYR A 676 7.03 34.32 15.90
CA TYR A 676 6.12 33.36 16.48
C TYR A 676 6.91 32.26 17.16
N GLU A 677 6.50 31.81 18.33
CA GLU A 677 7.08 30.66 19.01
C GLU A 677 6.10 29.49 18.98
N TYR A 678 6.62 28.28 18.78
CA TYR A 678 5.80 27.08 18.89
C TYR A 678 5.51 26.76 20.36
N ASP A 679 4.28 27.05 20.79
CA ASP A 679 3.77 26.58 22.07
C ASP A 679 3.46 25.08 21.94
N ALA A 680 4.42 24.24 22.31
CA ALA A 680 4.29 22.78 22.31
C ALA A 680 3.13 22.27 23.18
N ALA A 681 2.72 23.02 24.21
CA ALA A 681 1.60 22.62 25.06
C ALA A 681 0.25 22.83 24.35
N ASN A 682 0.16 23.85 23.50
CA ASN A 682 -1.07 24.17 22.76
C ASN A 682 -1.02 23.82 21.26
N LYS A 683 0.13 23.34 20.77
CA LYS A 683 0.42 23.01 19.36
C LYS A 683 0.08 24.14 18.39
N VAL A 684 0.32 25.38 18.81
CA VAL A 684 0.07 26.60 18.02
C VAL A 684 1.30 27.49 18.00
N PHE A 685 1.36 28.39 17.02
CA PHE A 685 2.37 29.44 16.96
C PHE A 685 1.86 30.73 17.60
N ASP A 686 2.43 31.12 18.73
CA ASP A 686 2.08 32.35 19.46
C ASP A 686 2.94 33.53 19.00
N LEU A 687 2.35 34.70 18.76
CA LEU A 687 3.11 35.92 18.47
C LEU A 687 3.83 36.39 19.73
N VAL A 688 5.14 36.15 19.80
CA VAL A 688 5.96 36.45 20.97
C VAL A 688 6.69 37.78 20.85
N TRP A 689 7.08 38.20 19.64
CA TRP A 689 7.77 39.48 19.44
C TRP A 689 7.46 40.13 18.08
N SER A 690 7.67 41.44 17.99
CA SER A 690 7.71 42.14 16.70
C SER A 690 8.62 43.34 16.75
N SER A 691 9.36 43.61 15.67
CA SER A 691 10.13 44.84 15.56
C SER A 691 9.20 46.05 15.53
N PRO A 692 9.67 47.23 15.96
CA PRO A 692 8.91 48.47 15.79
C PRO A 692 8.57 48.69 14.32
N ALA A 693 7.35 49.18 14.06
CA ALA A 693 6.98 49.64 12.73
C ALA A 693 7.80 50.89 12.36
N VAL A 694 8.44 50.87 11.20
CA VAL A 694 9.22 52.02 10.73
C VAL A 694 8.29 53.11 10.20
N ALA A 695 8.30 54.28 10.82
CA ALA A 695 7.37 55.37 10.52
C ALA A 695 7.74 56.19 9.27
N THR A 696 9.02 56.24 8.90
CA THR A 696 9.53 57.03 7.77
C THR A 696 10.58 56.24 7.00
N ASN A 697 10.24 55.85 5.77
CA ASN A 697 11.14 55.15 4.85
C ASN A 697 11.39 56.01 3.61
N ASN A 698 12.62 55.95 3.09
CA ASN A 698 12.94 56.52 1.79
C ASN A 698 12.23 55.75 0.66
N TYR A 699 11.94 54.45 0.86
CA TYR A 699 11.22 53.59 -0.08
C TYR A 699 10.26 52.63 0.64
N GLY A 700 9.06 52.42 0.07
CA GLY A 700 7.97 51.64 0.70
C GLY A 700 7.94 50.15 0.36
N TYR A 701 9.07 49.54 0.00
CA TYR A 701 9.14 48.13 -0.42
C TYR A 701 10.06 47.29 0.48
N GLN A 702 9.86 47.31 1.80
CA GLN A 702 10.79 46.70 2.78
C GLN A 702 10.20 46.53 4.20
N PRO A 703 10.79 45.65 5.04
CA PRO A 703 11.80 44.65 4.67
C PRO A 703 11.19 43.61 3.73
N GLN A 704 12.00 43.04 2.84
CA GLN A 704 11.58 41.90 2.00
C GLN A 704 12.20 40.59 2.46
N ILE A 705 13.29 40.70 3.23
CA ILE A 705 14.05 39.59 3.76
C ILE A 705 14.41 39.87 5.23
N VAL A 706 14.54 38.80 5.98
CA VAL A 706 15.07 38.77 7.35
C VAL A 706 16.06 37.62 7.43
N GLY A 707 17.03 37.70 8.33
CA GLY A 707 17.95 36.64 8.68
C GLY A 707 18.14 36.60 10.19
N VAL A 708 18.56 35.45 10.69
CA VAL A 708 18.90 35.22 12.11
C VAL A 708 20.29 34.62 12.17
N GLY A 709 21.11 35.07 13.12
CA GLY A 709 22.45 34.54 13.34
C GLY A 709 23.17 35.25 14.48
N ASP A 710 24.31 34.71 14.88
CA ASP A 710 25.17 35.24 15.96
C ASP A 710 26.40 35.91 15.33
N LEU A 711 26.29 37.22 15.07
CA LEU A 711 27.29 38.00 14.34
C LEU A 711 28.54 38.29 15.17
N ASP A 712 28.43 38.34 16.50
CA ASP A 712 29.53 38.71 17.39
C ASP A 712 30.08 37.57 18.27
N SER A 713 29.51 36.37 18.13
CA SER A 713 29.86 35.13 18.84
C SER A 713 29.63 35.18 20.34
N ASP A 714 28.67 35.96 20.82
CA ASP A 714 28.36 36.02 22.25
C ASP A 714 27.30 34.99 22.69
N GLY A 715 26.79 34.20 21.73
CA GLY A 715 25.81 33.13 21.93
C GLY A 715 24.37 33.63 21.94
N ARG A 716 24.13 34.91 21.65
CA ARG A 716 22.82 35.49 21.43
C ARG A 716 22.55 35.55 19.93
N GLN A 717 21.31 35.30 19.55
CA GLN A 717 20.92 35.43 18.15
C GLN A 717 20.49 36.87 17.88
N GLU A 718 20.90 37.40 16.73
CA GLU A 718 20.41 38.65 16.20
C GLU A 718 19.40 38.43 15.09
N ILE A 719 18.37 39.28 15.05
CA ILE A 719 17.46 39.43 13.92
C ILE A 719 17.99 40.55 13.02
N ILE A 720 18.27 40.23 11.75
CA ILE A 720 18.88 41.16 10.79
C ILE A 720 17.98 41.35 9.57
N PHE A 721 17.67 42.59 9.20
CA PHE A 721 16.93 42.88 7.97
C PHE A 721 17.28 44.26 7.38
N PRO A 722 17.23 44.43 6.05
CA PRO A 722 17.48 45.71 5.41
C PRO A 722 16.34 46.70 5.66
N SER A 723 16.70 47.95 5.90
CA SER A 723 15.78 49.06 6.09
C SER A 723 16.34 50.36 5.52
N SER A 724 15.57 51.00 4.65
CA SER A 724 15.69 52.38 4.18
C SER A 724 14.99 53.38 5.09
N GLN A 725 14.90 53.06 6.40
CA GLN A 725 14.48 54.03 7.40
C GLN A 725 15.28 55.32 7.22
N SER A 726 14.59 56.45 7.02
CA SER A 726 15.27 57.74 6.91
C SER A 726 16.12 57.98 8.15
N ASP A 727 17.37 58.41 7.95
CA ASP A 727 18.38 58.64 8.99
C ASP A 727 18.94 57.37 9.68
N ALA A 728 18.60 56.17 9.19
CA ALA A 728 19.12 54.89 9.67
C ALA A 728 19.13 53.84 8.55
N GLU A 729 19.56 54.22 7.35
CA GLU A 729 19.61 53.35 6.19
C GLU A 729 20.70 52.29 6.36
N GLY A 730 20.36 51.03 6.12
CA GLY A 730 21.27 49.90 6.22
C GLY A 730 20.56 48.63 6.68
N TYR A 731 21.32 47.67 7.19
CA TYR A 731 20.77 46.46 7.80
C TYR A 731 20.56 46.71 9.30
N HIS A 732 19.31 46.69 9.75
CA HIS A 732 18.96 46.80 11.16
C HIS A 732 19.21 45.47 11.84
N ILE A 733 19.88 45.51 12.98
CA ILE A 733 20.28 44.34 13.76
C ILE A 733 19.66 44.45 15.14
N TYR A 734 18.83 43.49 15.54
CA TYR A 734 18.19 43.42 16.85
C TYR A 734 18.75 42.20 17.59
N GLU A 735 19.49 42.44 18.66
CA GLU A 735 20.07 41.37 19.49
C GLU A 735 19.07 40.92 20.55
N TRP A 736 19.05 39.63 20.83
CA TRP A 736 18.32 39.07 21.95
C TRP A 736 18.90 39.53 23.30
N ASP A 737 18.06 39.70 24.33
CA ASP A 737 18.51 40.19 25.64
C ASP A 737 19.38 39.18 26.43
N GLY A 738 19.40 37.92 26.00
CA GLY A 738 20.17 36.83 26.61
C GLY A 738 19.48 36.19 27.81
N VAL A 739 18.18 36.43 28.01
CA VAL A 739 17.36 35.80 29.05
C VAL A 739 16.52 34.71 28.40
N THR A 740 16.81 33.43 28.69
CA THR A 740 16.03 32.28 28.22
C THR A 740 14.52 32.49 28.42
N SER A 741 13.71 32.16 27.40
CA SER A 741 12.25 32.30 27.36
C SER A 741 11.71 33.76 27.36
N SER A 742 12.51 34.75 26.93
CA SER A 742 12.12 36.17 26.98
C SER A 742 11.57 36.69 25.65
N ASP A 743 11.85 36.01 24.54
CA ASP A 743 11.64 36.48 23.16
C ASP A 743 12.02 37.95 22.92
N SER A 744 12.94 38.50 23.74
CA SER A 744 13.11 39.94 23.82
C SER A 744 14.25 40.41 22.94
N TYR A 745 13.91 40.95 21.77
CA TYR A 745 14.85 41.58 20.85
C TYR A 745 14.82 43.12 20.93
N GLY A 746 14.16 43.65 21.96
CA GLY A 746 14.11 45.08 22.24
C GLY A 746 13.04 45.85 21.47
N THR A 747 13.07 47.18 21.60
CA THR A 747 12.13 48.12 20.95
C THR A 747 12.83 49.08 20.01
N THR A 748 14.12 48.88 19.75
CA THR A 748 14.92 49.59 18.75
C THR A 748 16.05 48.68 18.30
N PHE A 749 16.67 48.94 17.16
CA PHE A 749 17.80 48.15 16.71
C PHE A 749 18.99 48.33 17.66
N SER A 750 19.76 47.26 17.83
CA SER A 750 21.00 47.24 18.59
C SER A 750 22.16 47.84 17.79
N ALA A 751 22.17 47.61 16.46
CA ALA A 751 23.12 48.20 15.53
C ALA A 751 22.53 48.40 14.13
N VAL A 752 23.20 49.20 13.29
CA VAL A 752 22.90 49.34 11.85
C VAL A 752 24.18 49.09 11.06
N CYS A 753 24.16 48.08 10.19
CA CYS A 753 25.27 47.83 9.27
C CYS A 753 25.08 48.64 7.99
N GLN A 754 26.00 49.58 7.75
CA GLN A 754 25.94 50.53 6.62
C GLN A 754 26.95 50.24 5.50
N VAL A 755 27.69 49.12 5.58
CA VAL A 755 28.73 48.77 4.60
C VAL A 755 28.22 48.77 3.17
N GLU A 756 27.00 48.28 2.94
CA GLU A 756 26.39 48.35 1.62
C GLU A 756 26.05 49.80 1.22
N VAL A 757 25.51 50.59 2.15
CA VAL A 757 25.21 52.01 1.91
C VAL A 757 26.48 52.75 1.49
N ASP A 758 27.58 52.55 2.21
CA ASP A 758 28.89 53.13 1.90
C ASP A 758 29.42 52.69 0.54
N THR A 759 29.14 51.45 0.16
CA THR A 759 29.63 50.88 -1.10
C THR A 759 28.84 51.38 -2.30
N CYS A 760 27.51 51.32 -2.28
CA CYS A 760 26.68 51.54 -3.46
C CYS A 760 25.95 52.89 -3.50
N CYS A 761 25.79 53.51 -2.33
CA CYS A 761 24.63 54.37 -2.07
C CYS A 761 24.97 55.55 -1.13
N ALA A 762 26.26 55.88 -0.97
CA ALA A 762 26.76 56.87 -0.02
C ALA A 762 26.46 58.33 -0.41
N GLY A 763 26.05 58.62 -1.65
CA GLY A 763 25.84 59.99 -2.10
C GLY A 763 27.10 60.85 -1.91
N ASP A 764 26.98 61.94 -1.13
CA ASP A 764 28.09 62.85 -0.78
C ASP A 764 28.84 62.44 0.52
N GLY A 765 28.52 61.28 1.09
CA GLY A 765 29.14 60.73 2.31
C GLY A 765 28.27 60.86 3.57
N ALA A 766 28.62 60.10 4.62
CA ALA A 766 27.85 59.99 5.86
C ALA A 766 27.52 61.35 6.50
N GLY A 767 26.30 61.47 7.06
CA GLY A 767 25.82 62.69 7.71
C GLY A 767 25.30 63.78 6.77
N THR A 768 25.14 63.49 5.48
CA THR A 768 24.51 64.37 4.48
C THR A 768 23.11 63.86 4.11
N GLU A 769 22.22 64.74 3.66
CA GLU A 769 20.85 64.35 3.23
C GLU A 769 20.84 63.39 2.01
N SER A 770 21.95 63.28 1.27
CA SER A 770 22.07 62.38 0.12
C SER A 770 22.62 60.99 0.48
N TYR A 771 23.19 60.81 1.67
CA TYR A 771 23.70 59.53 2.16
C TYR A 771 22.56 58.54 2.38
N GLY A 772 22.66 57.32 1.84
CA GLY A 772 21.60 56.31 1.96
C GLY A 772 20.30 56.64 1.21
N SER A 773 20.14 57.85 0.67
CA SER A 773 18.90 58.30 -0.01
C SER A 773 18.49 57.46 -1.23
N VAL A 774 19.43 56.70 -1.80
CA VAL A 774 19.19 55.76 -2.90
C VAL A 774 19.23 54.28 -2.47
N PHE A 775 19.55 54.00 -1.20
CA PHE A 775 19.47 52.66 -0.62
C PHE A 775 18.01 52.24 -0.49
N ARG A 776 17.68 51.08 -1.06
CA ARG A 776 16.30 50.60 -1.15
C ARG A 776 16.00 49.45 -0.21
N GLY A 777 17.03 48.72 0.23
CA GLY A 777 16.86 47.54 1.05
C GLY A 777 16.00 46.43 0.42
N ASP A 778 15.78 46.45 -0.90
CA ASP A 778 14.93 45.49 -1.62
C ASP A 778 15.69 44.20 -1.96
N HIS A 779 16.34 43.63 -0.94
CA HIS A 779 17.10 42.39 -1.05
C HIS A 779 16.20 41.17 -0.95
N HIS A 780 16.46 40.21 -1.82
CA HIS A 780 15.75 38.92 -1.85
C HIS A 780 16.68 37.76 -1.40
N ARG A 781 17.94 38.06 -1.03
CA ARG A 781 18.89 37.08 -0.52
C ARG A 781 19.86 37.73 0.48
N MET A 782 20.06 37.05 1.58
CA MET A 782 21.11 37.30 2.57
C MET A 782 21.55 35.95 3.14
N THR A 783 22.78 35.86 3.61
CA THR A 783 23.30 34.66 4.27
C THR A 783 24.09 35.10 5.48
N ILE A 784 23.93 34.38 6.59
CA ILE A 784 24.67 34.60 7.82
C ILE A 784 25.31 33.26 8.17
N PHE A 785 26.63 33.19 8.10
CA PHE A 785 27.40 31.96 8.33
C PHE A 785 28.87 32.31 8.55
N ASP A 786 29.55 31.52 9.38
CA ASP A 786 30.99 31.60 9.62
C ASP A 786 31.76 31.04 8.42
N ILE A 787 32.01 31.89 7.41
CA ILE A 787 32.54 31.46 6.11
C ILE A 787 34.03 31.15 6.17
N ASP A 788 34.76 31.77 7.10
CA ASP A 788 36.20 31.57 7.26
C ASP A 788 36.57 30.68 8.46
N ASN A 789 35.56 30.18 9.18
CA ASN A 789 35.64 29.25 10.29
C ASN A 789 36.44 29.82 11.48
N ASP A 790 36.28 31.12 11.76
CA ASP A 790 36.92 31.83 12.88
C ASP A 790 36.06 31.86 14.17
N GLY A 791 34.82 31.41 14.07
CA GLY A 791 33.83 31.34 15.15
C GLY A 791 32.81 32.49 15.14
N ARG A 792 32.99 33.54 14.33
CA ARG A 792 32.03 34.63 14.09
C ARG A 792 31.28 34.41 12.79
N GLN A 793 30.03 34.83 12.74
CA GLN A 793 29.24 34.73 11.51
C GLN A 793 29.34 36.02 10.69
N GLU A 794 29.50 35.88 9.38
CA GLU A 794 29.50 37.01 8.45
C GLU A 794 28.11 37.27 7.88
N LEU A 795 27.72 38.55 7.79
CA LEU A 795 26.60 38.98 6.98
C LEU A 795 27.04 39.07 5.51
N ILE A 796 26.47 38.20 4.68
CA ILE A 796 26.71 38.14 3.24
C ILE A 796 25.51 38.72 2.50
N THR A 797 25.72 39.82 1.77
CA THR A 797 24.67 40.53 1.01
C THR A 797 25.03 40.66 -0.46
N PHE A 798 24.01 41.00 -1.27
CA PHE A 798 24.14 41.06 -2.72
C PHE A 798 23.55 42.37 -3.25
N PRO A 799 24.33 43.47 -3.27
CA PRO A 799 23.87 44.75 -3.78
C PRO A 799 23.36 44.63 -5.23
N SER A 800 22.04 44.65 -5.38
CA SER A 800 21.37 44.46 -6.67
C SER A 800 21.21 45.78 -7.44
N LYS A 801 21.28 46.90 -6.70
CA LYS A 801 21.11 48.28 -7.18
C LYS A 801 22.24 49.16 -6.63
N GLY A 802 22.60 50.19 -7.39
CA GLY A 802 23.83 50.96 -7.18
C GLY A 802 25.03 50.42 -7.98
N ASP A 803 26.20 51.02 -7.79
CA ASP A 803 27.47 50.68 -8.43
C ASP A 803 28.62 50.95 -7.43
N PRO A 804 29.50 49.98 -7.10
CA PRO A 804 29.59 48.62 -7.65
C PRO A 804 28.48 47.67 -7.19
N ARG A 805 28.25 46.62 -8.00
CA ARG A 805 27.40 45.48 -7.67
C ARG A 805 28.26 44.24 -7.44
N GLY A 806 27.78 43.30 -6.63
CA GLY A 806 28.50 42.06 -6.36
C GLY A 806 28.02 41.37 -5.11
N THR A 807 28.94 40.70 -4.42
CA THR A 807 28.73 40.11 -3.09
C THR A 807 29.52 40.92 -2.09
N LEU A 808 28.88 41.30 -0.99
CA LEU A 808 29.53 41.85 0.18
C LEU A 808 29.56 40.75 1.24
N ILE A 809 30.70 40.60 1.89
CA ILE A 809 30.88 39.74 3.07
C ILE A 809 31.31 40.70 4.17
N VAL A 810 30.48 40.83 5.21
CA VAL A 810 30.65 41.80 6.29
C VAL A 810 30.83 41.03 7.59
N SER A 811 31.99 41.21 8.23
CA SER A 811 32.29 40.68 9.56
C SER A 811 32.51 41.85 10.52
N LEU A 812 32.32 41.63 11.82
CA LEU A 812 32.68 42.59 12.86
C LEU A 812 34.20 42.65 13.05
N ASN A 813 34.73 43.83 13.41
CA ASN A 813 36.15 43.90 13.75
C ASN A 813 36.44 43.20 15.08
N ASP A 814 37.67 42.68 15.22
CA ASP A 814 38.14 42.05 16.45
C ASP A 814 37.86 42.88 17.72
N GLY A 815 37.03 42.31 18.60
CA GLY A 815 36.69 42.88 19.91
C GLY A 815 35.51 43.86 19.91
N GLN A 816 34.76 43.99 18.81
CA GLN A 816 33.45 44.64 18.79
C GLN A 816 32.36 43.65 19.26
N ASN A 817 31.34 44.17 19.93
CA ASN A 817 30.14 43.46 20.34
C ASN A 817 28.94 44.28 19.90
N ILE A 818 27.89 43.62 19.45
CA ILE A 818 26.55 44.16 19.41
C ILE A 818 26.06 44.14 20.86
N VAL A 819 25.39 45.21 21.29
CA VAL A 819 24.84 45.24 22.65
C VAL A 819 23.37 45.55 22.55
N HIS A 820 22.54 44.75 23.20
CA HIS A 820 21.09 44.83 23.18
C HIS A 820 20.58 46.27 23.37
N ASN A 821 19.89 46.82 22.36
CA ASN A 821 19.37 48.19 22.26
C ASN A 821 20.43 49.31 22.44
N SER A 822 21.72 49.08 22.13
CA SER A 822 22.79 50.05 22.39
C SER A 822 22.92 51.19 21.36
N ALA A 823 22.30 51.05 20.18
CA ALA A 823 22.20 52.04 19.10
C ALA A 823 23.38 53.04 19.04
N SER A 824 24.59 52.55 18.73
CA SER A 824 25.70 53.38 18.25
C SER A 824 25.97 53.07 16.77
N SER A 825 25.93 54.08 15.91
CA SER A 825 26.38 53.96 14.51
C SER A 825 27.90 53.80 14.47
N SER A 826 28.41 52.60 14.20
CA SER A 826 29.83 52.37 13.92
C SER A 826 30.09 52.34 12.41
N GLU A 827 30.91 53.29 11.96
CA GLU A 827 31.61 53.31 10.65
C GLU A 827 32.49 52.06 10.44
#